data_AF-A0A9P6MNT4-F1
#
_entry.id   AF-A0A9P6MNT4-F1
#
_cell.length_a   1.000
_cell.length_b   1.000
_cell.length_c   1.000
_cell.angle_alpha   90.00
_cell.angle_beta   90.00
_cell.angle_gamma   90.00
#
_symmetry.space_group_name_H-M   'P 1'
#
loop_
_entity.id
_entity.type
_entity.pdbx_description
1 polymer ?
#
loop_
_entity_poly.entity_id
_entity_poly.type
_entity_poly.pdbx_seq_one_letter_code
_entity_poly.pdbx_strand_id
1 'polypeptide(L)'
;MAIAEQREVAEHLEEADSSDGLFPDDRKLQSYGNLFFLLQTEPRHIATLCRLVSLTEIDTLLQTVMFTLYGNQYESREEHLLLTMFQSVLSAQFETATEFGSLLRANTPVSRMMTTYTRRGPGQSYLKTVLSERINSLIEHKELNLEVNPLKVYEQMINQIEEDTGSLPPHLPRGVPPEVAAANTDVQAIIAPRLSMLMEIANSFLDTILESLDQVPYGIRWICKQIRSLTKRKYPDATDFSICSLIGGFFFLRFINPAIVTPQAYMLVDGLPSKHPRRTLTLIAKMLQNLANKPSYAKEAYMMTLNPFVENNKARINKFLNDLCEVGDFYESLEMDQYMALSKKEINLHITLNELFNTHQLLSQHRDTLAPQEKHHLRVCLNELGAAPPQVPRKENKTIVLPLFSRWETPIQDLHSTFLQETNITQADIMYMETKSILVQLIRSIPGIADKRPLDLMKIAETAATTKDAILVRKGIKVKEMLIELEALNVVDDHFTFMTEEVTEELRHLGNLREKVNQEAASLEAVYKTIGDHNNYLRSQLDSYKAYLQNVRMQSGGGNSPGQGPGVGVVTVGGKEAKKGKQQVLGPFKFTHHQLEKDGVIAESNVPENRRSNIFFNITSPIPGTFIIALHYKGRDKAILEMDLKLDDLLEKQQDQVQLLDLEYVHFNVNKILALLTKTFIKR
;
A
#
# COMPACT_ATOMS: atom_id res chain seq x y z
N MET A 1 31.12 -10.88 -49.00
CA MET A 1 30.36 -11.59 -47.93
C MET A 1 30.78 -11.10 -46.55
N ALA A 2 32.05 -11.18 -46.14
CA ALA A 2 32.48 -10.71 -44.81
C ALA A 2 32.22 -9.21 -44.50
N ILE A 3 32.29 -8.32 -45.51
CA ILE A 3 31.98 -6.88 -45.33
C ILE A 3 30.46 -6.64 -45.23
N ALA A 4 29.64 -7.51 -45.85
CA ALA A 4 28.18 -7.42 -45.74
C ALA A 4 27.71 -7.94 -44.38
N GLU A 5 28.31 -9.03 -43.88
CA GLU A 5 28.06 -9.55 -42.53
C GLU A 5 28.55 -8.58 -41.44
N GLN A 6 29.69 -7.90 -41.63
CA GLN A 6 30.11 -6.84 -40.68
C GLN A 6 29.16 -5.64 -40.68
N ARG A 7 28.54 -5.31 -41.82
CA ARG A 7 27.55 -4.22 -41.91
C ARG A 7 26.21 -4.62 -41.31
N GLU A 8 25.78 -5.86 -41.50
CA GLU A 8 24.55 -6.41 -40.92
C GLU A 8 24.68 -6.59 -39.40
N VAL A 9 25.86 -6.99 -38.91
CA VAL A 9 26.16 -7.04 -37.46
C VAL A 9 26.30 -5.63 -36.87
N ALA A 10 26.86 -4.67 -37.62
CA ALA A 10 26.91 -3.26 -37.18
C ALA A 10 25.52 -2.61 -37.19
N GLU A 11 24.67 -2.88 -38.18
CA GLU A 11 23.27 -2.42 -38.24
C GLU A 11 22.44 -3.07 -37.11
N HIS A 12 22.67 -4.36 -36.78
CA HIS A 12 22.02 -5.00 -35.63
C HIS A 12 22.54 -4.54 -34.26
N LEU A 13 23.81 -4.12 -34.17
CA LEU A 13 24.38 -3.52 -32.95
C LEU A 13 23.94 -2.06 -32.78
N GLU A 14 23.84 -1.28 -33.87
CA GLU A 14 23.29 0.08 -33.85
C GLU A 14 21.77 0.09 -33.57
N GLU A 15 21.01 -0.93 -34.02
CA GLU A 15 19.62 -1.12 -33.60
C GLU A 15 19.49 -1.51 -32.12
N ALA A 16 20.47 -2.24 -31.54
CA ALA A 16 20.51 -2.55 -30.11
C ALA A 16 20.90 -1.32 -29.25
N ASP A 17 21.81 -0.47 -29.74
CA ASP A 17 22.22 0.79 -29.09
C ASP A 17 21.23 1.96 -29.32
N SER A 18 20.24 1.81 -30.22
CA SER A 18 19.19 2.82 -30.40
C SER A 18 18.21 2.93 -29.21
N SER A 19 18.32 2.05 -28.22
CA SER A 19 17.53 2.11 -26.97
C SER A 19 18.05 3.15 -25.97
N ASP A 20 19.25 3.69 -26.16
CA ASP A 20 19.89 4.62 -25.22
C ASP A 20 19.27 6.05 -25.26
N GLY A 21 18.40 6.33 -26.25
CA GLY A 21 17.75 7.65 -26.40
C GLY A 21 16.45 7.86 -25.62
N LEU A 22 15.85 6.80 -25.06
CA LEU A 22 14.54 6.87 -24.37
C LEU A 22 14.62 6.75 -22.85
N PHE A 23 15.75 6.27 -22.32
CA PHE A 23 15.96 6.27 -20.88
C PHE A 23 16.27 7.71 -20.42
N PRO A 24 15.66 8.22 -19.34
CA PRO A 24 15.96 9.56 -18.88
C PRO A 24 17.41 9.63 -18.36
N ASP A 25 18.24 10.52 -18.93
CA ASP A 25 19.57 10.83 -18.38
C ASP A 25 19.49 11.26 -16.90
N ASP A 26 20.59 11.17 -16.15
CA ASP A 26 20.66 11.56 -14.72
C ASP A 26 20.04 12.94 -14.43
N ARG A 27 20.25 13.91 -15.33
CA ARG A 27 19.65 15.24 -15.23
C ARG A 27 18.12 15.20 -15.36
N LYS A 28 17.59 14.42 -16.31
CA LYS A 28 16.14 14.24 -16.47
C LYS A 28 15.54 13.46 -15.29
N LEU A 29 16.24 12.46 -14.77
CA LEU A 29 15.83 11.74 -13.55
C LEU A 29 15.71 12.70 -12.37
N GLN A 30 16.66 13.63 -12.20
CA GLN A 30 16.56 14.67 -11.17
C GLN A 30 15.35 15.60 -11.39
N SER A 31 15.11 16.05 -12.63
CA SER A 31 13.94 16.88 -12.96
C SER A 31 12.62 16.16 -12.71
N TYR A 32 12.53 14.87 -13.08
CA TYR A 32 11.37 14.03 -12.78
C TYR A 32 11.22 13.80 -11.27
N GLY A 33 12.32 13.59 -10.53
CA GLY A 33 12.31 13.45 -9.09
C GLY A 33 11.72 14.66 -8.39
N ASN A 34 12.09 15.86 -8.83
CA ASN A 34 11.52 17.11 -8.31
C ASN A 34 10.05 17.31 -8.73
N LEU A 35 9.67 16.93 -9.95
CA LEU A 35 8.27 16.96 -10.39
C LEU A 35 7.40 16.02 -9.55
N PHE A 36 7.80 14.76 -9.39
CA PHE A 36 7.01 13.77 -8.65
C PHE A 36 7.00 14.04 -7.15
N PHE A 37 8.07 14.63 -6.59
CA PHE A 37 8.04 15.16 -5.23
C PHE A 37 6.94 16.22 -5.08
N LEU A 38 6.91 17.21 -5.99
CA LEU A 38 5.88 18.26 -6.00
C LEU A 38 4.46 17.67 -6.12
N LEU A 39 4.25 16.70 -7.02
CA LEU A 39 2.95 16.04 -7.17
C LEU A 39 2.54 15.27 -5.91
N GLN A 40 3.49 14.67 -5.19
CA GLN A 40 3.22 13.97 -3.95
C GLN A 40 2.86 14.95 -2.83
N THR A 41 3.60 16.06 -2.69
CA THR A 41 3.42 17.05 -1.61
C THR A 41 2.27 18.02 -1.84
N GLU A 42 1.90 18.29 -3.08
CA GLU A 42 0.81 19.20 -3.46
C GLU A 42 -0.31 18.44 -4.21
N PRO A 43 -1.21 17.73 -3.50
CA PRO A 43 -2.25 16.89 -4.12
C PRO A 43 -3.19 17.66 -5.05
N ARG A 44 -3.27 18.99 -4.92
CA ARG A 44 -4.08 19.89 -5.74
C ARG A 44 -3.84 19.77 -7.24
N HIS A 45 -2.60 19.53 -7.65
CA HIS A 45 -2.24 19.41 -9.05
C HIS A 45 -2.87 18.14 -9.66
N ILE A 46 -2.75 17.01 -8.96
CA ILE A 46 -3.38 15.76 -9.37
C ILE A 46 -4.89 15.85 -9.27
N ALA A 47 -5.44 16.45 -8.20
CA ALA A 47 -6.87 16.64 -8.03
C ALA A 47 -7.49 17.42 -9.21
N THR A 48 -6.81 18.49 -9.63
CA THR A 48 -7.25 19.29 -10.78
C THR A 48 -7.09 18.52 -12.09
N LEU A 49 -5.98 17.81 -12.26
CA LEU A 49 -5.74 16.97 -13.44
C LEU A 49 -6.83 15.90 -13.60
N CYS A 50 -7.22 15.20 -12.52
CA CYS A 50 -8.30 14.21 -12.52
C CYS A 50 -9.65 14.76 -13.03
N ARG A 51 -9.88 16.08 -12.91
CA ARG A 51 -11.10 16.73 -13.42
C ARG A 51 -11.01 17.14 -14.89
N LEU A 52 -9.80 17.25 -15.43
CA LEU A 52 -9.54 17.72 -16.80
C LEU A 52 -9.35 16.58 -17.80
N VAL A 53 -8.85 15.42 -17.35
CA VAL A 53 -8.61 14.26 -18.20
C VAL A 53 -9.90 13.59 -18.67
N SER A 54 -9.84 12.92 -19.82
CA SER A 54 -10.97 12.17 -20.36
C SER A 54 -11.27 10.89 -19.56
N LEU A 55 -12.47 10.34 -19.74
CA LEU A 55 -12.85 9.05 -19.13
C LEU A 55 -12.02 7.86 -19.63
N THR A 56 -11.33 7.99 -20.77
CA THR A 56 -10.42 6.95 -21.28
C THR A 56 -9.04 7.01 -20.64
N GLU A 57 -8.60 8.21 -20.24
CA GLU A 57 -7.28 8.44 -19.64
C GLU A 57 -7.31 8.28 -18.11
N ILE A 58 -8.45 8.59 -17.47
CA ILE A 58 -8.58 8.61 -16.01
C ILE A 58 -8.15 7.30 -15.38
N ASP A 59 -8.56 6.14 -15.92
CA ASP A 59 -8.22 4.85 -15.31
C ASP A 59 -6.70 4.64 -15.26
N THR A 60 -5.96 5.05 -16.30
CA THR A 60 -4.49 4.97 -16.32
C THR A 60 -3.83 5.95 -15.34
N LEU A 61 -4.34 7.17 -15.25
CA LEU A 61 -3.86 8.16 -14.28
C LEU A 61 -4.08 7.68 -12.84
N LEU A 62 -5.26 7.13 -12.54
CA LEU A 62 -5.59 6.64 -11.21
C LEU A 62 -4.76 5.43 -10.81
N GLN A 63 -4.34 4.59 -11.76
CA GLN A 63 -3.40 3.51 -11.47
C GLN A 63 -2.07 4.09 -10.94
N THR A 64 -1.47 5.03 -11.67
CA THR A 64 -0.24 5.70 -11.23
C THR A 64 -0.43 6.42 -9.89
N VAL A 65 -1.52 7.16 -9.72
CA VAL A 65 -1.75 7.95 -8.50
C VAL A 65 -1.95 7.08 -7.28
N MET A 66 -2.80 6.04 -7.35
CA MET A 66 -3.24 5.27 -6.19
C MET A 66 -2.32 4.11 -5.81
N PHE A 67 -1.58 3.56 -6.77
CA PHE A 67 -0.72 2.39 -6.57
C PHE A 67 0.77 2.70 -6.69
N THR A 68 1.13 3.84 -7.28
CA THR A 68 2.53 4.24 -7.48
C THR A 68 2.88 5.48 -6.66
N LEU A 69 2.24 6.63 -6.90
CA LEU A 69 2.54 7.91 -6.22
C LEU A 69 2.15 7.92 -4.73
N TYR A 70 0.98 7.37 -4.40
CA TYR A 70 0.46 7.15 -3.05
C TYR A 70 0.27 5.66 -2.78
N GLY A 71 1.19 4.85 -3.33
CA GLY A 71 1.11 3.39 -3.33
C GLY A 71 1.32 2.77 -1.95
N ASN A 72 2.02 3.45 -1.04
CA ASN A 72 2.28 2.96 0.30
C ASN A 72 1.07 3.16 1.22
N GLN A 73 0.04 2.36 0.99
CA GLN A 73 -1.24 2.38 1.70
C GLN A 73 -1.16 2.15 3.23
N TYR A 74 0.00 1.79 3.76
CA TYR A 74 0.23 1.60 5.19
C TYR A 74 1.00 2.78 5.82
N GLU A 75 1.49 3.73 5.02
CA GLU A 75 2.10 4.96 5.50
C GLU A 75 1.02 6.04 5.63
N SER A 76 0.74 6.45 6.86
CA SER A 76 -0.30 7.43 7.20
C SER A 76 -0.19 8.71 6.37
N ARG A 77 1.04 9.18 6.11
CA ARG A 77 1.28 10.37 5.29
C ARG A 77 0.73 10.25 3.87
N GLU A 78 1.09 9.18 3.15
CA GLU A 78 0.63 8.99 1.77
C GLU A 78 -0.88 8.79 1.72
N GLU A 79 -1.43 8.07 2.70
CA GLU A 79 -2.86 7.87 2.83
C GLU A 79 -3.61 9.19 3.04
N HIS A 80 -3.16 10.01 3.99
CA HIS A 80 -3.76 11.31 4.28
C HIS A 80 -3.64 12.27 3.08
N LEU A 81 -2.49 12.31 2.39
CA LEU A 81 -2.32 13.12 1.17
C LEU A 81 -3.27 12.67 0.05
N LEU A 82 -3.46 11.37 -0.13
CA LEU A 82 -4.43 10.83 -1.08
C LEU A 82 -5.86 11.20 -0.69
N LEU A 83 -6.22 11.12 0.59
CA LEU A 83 -7.54 11.54 1.08
C LEU A 83 -7.79 13.03 0.88
N THR A 84 -6.77 13.89 1.05
CA THR A 84 -6.84 15.32 0.71
C THR A 84 -7.11 15.53 -0.78
N MET A 85 -6.44 14.77 -1.66
CA MET A 85 -6.73 14.78 -3.10
C MET A 85 -8.20 14.43 -3.37
N PHE A 86 -8.70 13.37 -2.71
CA PHE A 86 -10.09 12.93 -2.82
C PHE A 86 -11.08 14.02 -2.43
N GLN A 87 -10.84 14.70 -1.31
CA GLN A 87 -11.69 15.77 -0.84
C GLN A 87 -11.75 16.95 -1.80
N SER A 88 -10.61 17.36 -2.37
CA SER A 88 -10.57 18.43 -3.38
C SER A 88 -11.42 18.06 -4.60
N VAL A 89 -11.24 16.85 -5.12
CA VAL A 89 -12.00 16.35 -6.28
C VAL A 89 -13.49 16.20 -5.98
N LEU A 90 -13.83 15.67 -4.79
CA LEU A 90 -15.21 15.47 -4.35
C LEU A 90 -15.92 16.81 -4.16
N SER A 91 -15.30 17.77 -3.49
CA SER A 91 -15.87 19.11 -3.25
C SER A 91 -16.20 19.82 -4.58
N ALA A 92 -15.26 19.81 -5.53
CA ALA A 92 -15.48 20.37 -6.85
C ALA A 92 -16.61 19.67 -7.63
N GLN A 93 -16.77 18.35 -7.47
CA GLN A 93 -17.90 17.64 -8.07
C GLN A 93 -19.22 18.04 -7.42
N PHE A 94 -19.26 18.18 -6.10
CA PHE A 94 -20.43 18.67 -5.40
C PHE A 94 -20.80 20.06 -5.90
N GLU A 95 -19.87 21.00 -6.01
CA GLU A 95 -20.12 22.36 -6.53
C GLU A 95 -20.73 22.36 -7.94
N THR A 96 -20.15 21.59 -8.86
CA THR A 96 -20.57 21.54 -10.27
C THR A 96 -21.85 20.73 -10.52
N ALA A 97 -22.28 19.90 -9.57
CA ALA A 97 -23.47 19.06 -9.74
C ALA A 97 -24.77 19.88 -9.74
N THR A 98 -25.56 19.74 -10.81
CA THR A 98 -26.88 20.39 -10.94
C THR A 98 -28.01 19.53 -10.37
N GLU A 99 -27.88 18.20 -10.46
CA GLU A 99 -28.93 17.26 -10.08
C GLU A 99 -28.51 16.32 -8.95
N PHE A 100 -29.24 16.36 -7.84
CA PHE A 100 -29.03 15.48 -6.69
C PHE A 100 -29.09 13.98 -7.06
N GLY A 101 -30.03 13.59 -7.94
CA GLY A 101 -30.26 12.19 -8.29
C GLY A 101 -29.14 11.52 -9.11
N SER A 102 -28.31 12.32 -9.80
CA SER A 102 -27.19 11.86 -10.63
C SER A 102 -25.83 11.98 -9.91
N LEU A 103 -25.79 12.78 -8.85
CA LEU A 103 -24.62 13.02 -8.01
C LEU A 103 -24.05 11.70 -7.49
N LEU A 104 -22.75 11.50 -7.71
CA LEU A 104 -22.05 10.27 -7.37
C LEU A 104 -22.70 9.00 -7.94
N ARG A 105 -23.57 9.05 -8.95
CA ARG A 105 -24.11 7.86 -9.65
C ARG A 105 -23.66 7.80 -11.10
N ALA A 106 -23.49 8.97 -11.72
CA ALA A 106 -22.93 9.08 -13.07
C ALA A 106 -21.49 8.53 -13.12
N ASN A 107 -21.09 8.11 -14.32
CA ASN A 107 -19.71 7.72 -14.61
C ASN A 107 -18.84 8.97 -14.74
N THR A 108 -18.35 9.47 -13.60
CA THR A 108 -17.48 10.65 -13.50
C THR A 108 -16.08 10.25 -13.02
N PRO A 109 -15.06 11.11 -13.20
CA PRO A 109 -13.72 10.86 -12.65
C PRO A 109 -13.72 10.54 -11.15
N VAL A 110 -14.53 11.25 -10.36
CA VAL A 110 -14.65 10.99 -8.91
C VAL A 110 -15.25 9.62 -8.62
N SER A 111 -16.24 9.20 -9.41
CA SER A 111 -16.84 7.88 -9.26
C SER A 111 -15.87 6.73 -9.59
N ARG A 112 -14.98 6.97 -10.56
CA ARG A 112 -13.87 6.06 -10.90
C ARG A 112 -12.84 6.04 -9.79
N MET A 113 -12.44 7.20 -9.29
CA MET A 113 -11.56 7.34 -8.14
C MET A 113 -12.06 6.54 -6.94
N MET A 114 -13.31 6.75 -6.51
CA MET A 114 -13.91 6.00 -5.40
C MET A 114 -13.85 4.48 -5.62
N THR A 115 -14.13 4.02 -6.84
CA THR A 115 -14.10 2.58 -7.18
C THR A 115 -12.68 2.01 -7.19
N THR A 116 -11.69 2.79 -7.63
CA THR A 116 -10.28 2.36 -7.64
C THR A 116 -9.69 2.35 -6.23
N TYR A 117 -10.06 3.34 -5.40
CA TYR A 117 -9.58 3.43 -4.02
C TYR A 117 -10.04 2.24 -3.16
N THR A 118 -11.29 1.78 -3.34
CA THR A 118 -11.81 0.62 -2.60
C THR A 118 -11.14 -0.70 -3.00
N ARG A 119 -10.41 -0.73 -4.12
CA ARG A 119 -9.62 -1.89 -4.58
C ARG A 119 -8.20 -1.93 -4.01
N ARG A 120 -7.78 -0.90 -3.26
CA ARG A 120 -6.51 -0.92 -2.53
C ARG A 120 -6.54 -1.98 -1.42
N GLY A 121 -5.37 -2.36 -0.92
CA GLY A 121 -5.20 -3.48 0.00
C GLY A 121 -6.08 -3.44 1.25
N PRO A 122 -6.28 -2.30 1.95
CA PRO A 122 -7.18 -2.24 3.09
C PRO A 122 -8.63 -2.59 2.73
N GLY A 123 -9.14 -2.04 1.61
CA GLY A 123 -10.48 -2.35 1.12
C GLY A 123 -10.62 -3.81 0.70
N GLN A 124 -9.61 -4.36 0.02
CA GLN A 124 -9.60 -5.76 -0.37
C GLN A 124 -9.54 -6.70 0.84
N SER A 125 -8.70 -6.40 1.83
CA SER A 125 -8.57 -7.17 3.07
C SER A 125 -9.90 -7.22 3.82
N TYR A 126 -10.58 -6.07 3.94
CA TYR A 126 -11.90 -5.99 4.53
C TYR A 126 -12.93 -6.87 3.79
N LEU A 127 -13.01 -6.77 2.46
CA LEU A 127 -13.92 -7.62 1.67
C LEU A 127 -13.63 -9.11 1.87
N LYS A 128 -12.35 -9.47 1.95
CA LYS A 128 -11.94 -10.86 2.20
C LYS A 128 -12.41 -11.34 3.56
N THR A 129 -12.19 -10.56 4.62
CA THR A 129 -12.60 -10.93 5.97
C THR A 129 -14.12 -11.02 6.12
N VAL A 130 -14.87 -10.08 5.51
CA VAL A 130 -16.32 -9.97 5.73
C VAL A 130 -17.13 -10.88 4.81
N LEU A 131 -16.74 -11.05 3.54
CA LEU A 131 -17.59 -11.71 2.55
C LEU A 131 -17.14 -13.12 2.18
N SER A 132 -15.87 -13.50 2.36
CA SER A 132 -15.35 -14.76 1.80
C SER A 132 -16.07 -15.98 2.36
N GLU A 133 -16.30 -16.05 3.68
CA GLU A 133 -16.95 -17.20 4.29
C GLU A 133 -18.38 -17.40 3.74
N ARG A 134 -19.17 -16.32 3.73
CA ARG A 134 -20.57 -16.34 3.24
C ARG A 134 -20.66 -16.69 1.76
N ILE A 135 -19.74 -16.16 0.95
CA ILE A 135 -19.69 -16.44 -0.48
C ILE A 135 -19.28 -17.89 -0.74
N ASN A 136 -18.24 -18.40 -0.07
CA ASN A 136 -17.78 -19.78 -0.26
C ASN A 136 -18.85 -20.79 0.18
N SER A 137 -19.48 -20.58 1.33
CA SER A 137 -20.59 -21.43 1.80
C SER A 137 -21.74 -21.52 0.79
N LEU A 138 -22.10 -20.41 0.12
CA LEU A 138 -23.13 -20.42 -0.91
C LEU A 138 -22.69 -21.16 -2.18
N ILE A 139 -21.41 -21.04 -2.57
CA ILE A 139 -20.87 -21.64 -3.80
C ILE A 139 -20.71 -23.16 -3.70
N GLU A 140 -20.53 -23.69 -2.49
CA GLU A 140 -20.51 -25.13 -2.24
C GLU A 140 -21.81 -25.81 -2.70
N HIS A 141 -22.95 -25.12 -2.60
CA HIS A 141 -24.26 -25.61 -3.03
C HIS A 141 -24.53 -25.40 -4.53
N LYS A 142 -23.79 -26.11 -5.39
CA LYS A 142 -23.82 -25.93 -6.86
C LYS A 142 -25.20 -26.09 -7.51
N GLU A 143 -26.05 -26.97 -6.97
CA GLU A 143 -27.38 -27.30 -7.50
C GLU A 143 -28.50 -26.41 -6.92
N LEU A 144 -28.20 -25.54 -5.95
CA LEU A 144 -29.20 -24.70 -5.29
C LEU A 144 -29.71 -23.61 -6.23
N ASN A 145 -30.87 -23.84 -6.83
CA ASN A 145 -31.52 -22.88 -7.73
C ASN A 145 -32.52 -21.98 -6.99
N LEU A 146 -32.14 -20.72 -6.77
CA LEU A 146 -32.99 -19.67 -6.17
C LEU A 146 -33.50 -18.66 -7.19
N GLU A 147 -33.72 -19.07 -8.45
CA GLU A 147 -34.37 -18.19 -9.43
C GLU A 147 -35.83 -17.91 -9.02
N VAL A 148 -36.15 -16.62 -8.93
CA VAL A 148 -37.47 -16.09 -8.53
C VAL A 148 -38.16 -15.31 -9.66
N ASN A 149 -37.54 -15.21 -10.84
CA ASN A 149 -38.20 -14.62 -12.00
C ASN A 149 -39.26 -15.60 -12.56
N PRO A 150 -40.56 -15.25 -12.52
CA PRO A 150 -41.63 -16.17 -12.91
C PRO A 150 -41.51 -16.69 -14.34
N LEU A 151 -41.09 -15.86 -15.29
CA LEU A 151 -40.92 -16.27 -16.69
C LEU A 151 -39.84 -17.35 -16.83
N LYS A 152 -38.70 -17.16 -16.16
CA LYS A 152 -37.59 -18.14 -16.18
C LYS A 152 -37.95 -19.43 -15.45
N VAL A 153 -38.69 -19.33 -14.35
CA VAL A 153 -39.14 -20.50 -13.59
C VAL A 153 -40.16 -21.29 -14.42
N TYR A 154 -41.08 -20.61 -15.10
CA TYR A 154 -42.01 -21.23 -16.04
C TYR A 154 -41.28 -21.96 -17.17
N GLU A 155 -40.31 -21.31 -17.82
CA GLU A 155 -39.47 -21.92 -18.85
C GLU A 155 -38.70 -23.15 -18.35
N GLN A 156 -38.16 -23.11 -17.13
CA GLN A 156 -37.49 -24.25 -16.51
C GLN A 156 -38.46 -25.41 -16.24
N MET A 157 -39.64 -25.08 -15.70
CA MET A 157 -40.68 -26.05 -15.40
C MET A 157 -41.17 -26.78 -16.65
N ILE A 158 -41.48 -26.06 -17.73
CA ILE A 158 -41.96 -26.68 -18.98
C ILE A 158 -40.89 -27.54 -19.65
N ASN A 159 -39.62 -27.12 -19.63
CA ASN A 159 -38.53 -27.91 -20.19
C ASN A 159 -38.33 -29.20 -19.39
N GLN A 160 -38.41 -29.12 -18.06
CA GLN A 160 -38.33 -30.32 -17.20
C GLN A 160 -39.50 -31.28 -17.46
N ILE A 161 -40.73 -30.76 -17.57
CA ILE A 161 -41.91 -31.59 -17.88
C ILE A 161 -41.75 -32.28 -19.24
N GLU A 162 -41.29 -31.57 -20.26
CA GLU A 162 -41.09 -32.14 -21.59
C GLU A 162 -39.96 -33.18 -21.61
N GLU A 163 -38.88 -32.96 -20.86
CA GLU A 163 -37.80 -33.95 -20.67
C GLU A 163 -38.30 -35.21 -19.96
N ASP A 164 -39.14 -35.06 -18.92
CA ASP A 164 -39.65 -36.16 -18.11
C ASP A 164 -40.80 -36.95 -18.78
N THR A 165 -41.68 -36.25 -19.51
CA THR A 165 -42.91 -36.84 -20.10
C THR A 165 -42.84 -37.04 -21.61
N GLY A 166 -41.81 -36.51 -22.28
CA GLY A 166 -41.63 -36.59 -23.72
C GLY A 166 -42.60 -35.74 -24.55
N SER A 167 -43.53 -35.01 -23.93
CA SER A 167 -44.47 -34.12 -24.62
C SER A 167 -44.96 -32.99 -23.73
N LEU A 168 -45.20 -31.82 -24.32
CA LEU A 168 -45.67 -30.64 -23.61
C LEU A 168 -47.20 -30.68 -23.40
N PRO A 169 -47.72 -30.51 -22.18
CA PRO A 169 -49.16 -30.44 -21.95
C PRO A 169 -49.81 -29.26 -22.70
N PRO A 170 -51.01 -29.43 -23.31
CA PRO A 170 -51.66 -28.38 -24.11
C PRO A 170 -51.98 -27.09 -23.34
N HIS A 171 -52.06 -27.17 -22.01
CA HIS A 171 -52.38 -26.05 -21.13
C HIS A 171 -51.14 -25.23 -20.71
N LEU A 172 -49.93 -25.63 -21.11
CA LEU A 172 -48.67 -24.95 -20.78
C LEU A 172 -47.92 -24.52 -22.06
N PRO A 173 -48.37 -23.48 -22.79
CA PRO A 173 -47.72 -23.04 -24.03
C PRO A 173 -46.34 -22.42 -23.78
N ARG A 174 -45.42 -22.58 -24.74
CA ARG A 174 -44.12 -21.88 -24.75
C ARG A 174 -44.30 -20.39 -25.08
N GLY A 175 -43.45 -19.52 -24.54
CA GLY A 175 -43.41 -18.09 -24.89
C GLY A 175 -44.55 -17.25 -24.30
N VAL A 176 -45.01 -17.57 -23.08
CA VAL A 176 -46.03 -16.79 -22.38
C VAL A 176 -45.50 -15.41 -21.94
N PRO A 177 -46.39 -14.39 -21.84
CA PRO A 177 -46.01 -13.11 -21.25
C PRO A 177 -45.70 -13.26 -19.74
N PRO A 178 -44.88 -12.35 -19.15
CA PRO A 178 -44.47 -12.43 -17.75
C PRO A 178 -45.63 -12.48 -16.74
N GLU A 179 -46.73 -11.80 -17.05
CA GLU A 179 -47.94 -11.74 -16.22
C GLU A 179 -48.62 -13.10 -16.11
N VAL A 180 -48.69 -13.84 -17.23
CA VAL A 180 -49.28 -15.19 -17.26
C VAL A 180 -48.39 -16.19 -16.53
N ALA A 181 -47.06 -16.09 -16.70
CA ALA A 181 -46.12 -16.90 -15.93
C ALA A 181 -46.20 -16.62 -14.42
N ALA A 182 -46.39 -15.36 -14.02
CA ALA A 182 -46.53 -14.96 -12.62
C ALA A 182 -47.87 -15.39 -12.00
N ALA A 183 -48.93 -15.53 -12.79
CA ALA A 183 -50.25 -15.99 -12.34
C ALA A 183 -50.36 -17.51 -12.25
N ASN A 184 -49.43 -18.28 -12.82
CA ASN A 184 -49.45 -19.74 -12.79
C ASN A 184 -49.21 -20.28 -11.36
N THR A 185 -50.10 -21.15 -10.89
CA THR A 185 -50.09 -21.70 -9.52
C THR A 185 -48.87 -22.56 -9.23
N ASP A 186 -48.42 -23.36 -10.20
CA ASP A 186 -47.27 -24.26 -10.03
C ASP A 186 -45.97 -23.44 -9.94
N VAL A 187 -45.84 -22.40 -10.78
CA VAL A 187 -44.73 -21.44 -10.71
C VAL A 187 -44.68 -20.73 -9.36
N GLN A 188 -45.84 -20.28 -8.85
CA GLN A 188 -45.91 -19.66 -7.51
C GLN A 188 -45.49 -20.64 -6.40
N ALA A 189 -45.94 -21.89 -6.47
CA ALA A 189 -45.57 -22.93 -5.52
C ALA A 189 -44.07 -23.25 -5.53
N ILE A 190 -43.41 -23.17 -6.69
CA ILE A 190 -41.95 -23.32 -6.81
C ILE A 190 -41.21 -22.08 -6.27
N ILE A 191 -41.72 -20.87 -6.53
CA ILE A 191 -41.06 -19.61 -6.13
C ILE A 191 -41.14 -19.36 -4.63
N ALA A 192 -42.26 -19.68 -3.98
CA ALA A 192 -42.47 -19.39 -2.56
C ALA A 192 -41.34 -19.87 -1.62
N PRO A 193 -40.91 -21.15 -1.65
CA PRO A 193 -39.80 -21.62 -0.81
C PRO A 193 -38.45 -21.02 -1.23
N ARG A 194 -38.21 -20.79 -2.54
CA ARG A 194 -36.99 -20.14 -3.04
C ARG A 194 -36.87 -18.70 -2.54
N LEU A 195 -38.00 -17.99 -2.50
CA LEU A 195 -38.08 -16.61 -2.04
C LEU A 195 -37.72 -16.53 -0.55
N SER A 196 -38.28 -17.42 0.28
CA SER A 196 -37.97 -17.48 1.71
C SER A 196 -36.48 -17.74 1.96
N MET A 197 -35.91 -18.75 1.28
CA MET A 197 -34.48 -19.07 1.39
C MET A 197 -33.60 -17.91 0.91
N LEU A 198 -33.97 -17.25 -0.20
CA LEU A 198 -33.24 -16.09 -0.71
C LEU A 198 -33.22 -14.92 0.28
N MET A 199 -34.36 -14.63 0.93
CA MET A 199 -34.44 -13.60 1.98
C MET A 199 -33.59 -13.97 3.20
N GLU A 200 -33.58 -15.23 3.61
CA GLU A 200 -32.76 -15.71 4.73
C GLU A 200 -31.26 -15.53 4.44
N ILE A 201 -30.80 -15.98 3.28
CA ILE A 201 -29.40 -15.82 2.86
C ILE A 201 -29.05 -14.33 2.74
N ALA A 202 -29.92 -13.50 2.15
CA ALA A 202 -29.67 -12.07 2.03
C ALA A 202 -29.59 -11.37 3.40
N ASN A 203 -30.40 -11.77 4.39
CA ASN A 203 -30.29 -11.28 5.75
C ASN A 203 -28.96 -11.69 6.38
N SER A 204 -28.52 -12.94 6.21
CA SER A 204 -27.22 -13.38 6.73
C SER A 204 -26.04 -12.56 6.18
N PHE A 205 -26.06 -12.24 4.89
CA PHE A 205 -25.08 -11.33 4.28
C PHE A 205 -25.15 -9.92 4.89
N LEU A 206 -26.37 -9.38 5.02
CA LEU A 206 -26.58 -8.06 5.60
C LEU A 206 -26.08 -8.00 7.05
N ASP A 207 -26.45 -8.97 7.89
CA ASP A 207 -26.05 -9.04 9.29
C ASP A 207 -24.53 -9.04 9.42
N THR A 208 -23.85 -9.87 8.62
CA THR A 208 -22.37 -9.94 8.57
C THR A 208 -21.76 -8.59 8.21
N ILE A 209 -22.35 -7.85 7.26
CA ILE A 209 -21.88 -6.51 6.86
C ILE A 209 -22.12 -5.49 7.99
N LEU A 210 -23.32 -5.47 8.59
CA LEU A 210 -23.68 -4.51 9.63
C LEU A 210 -22.81 -4.68 10.90
N GLU A 211 -22.48 -5.92 11.25
CA GLU A 211 -21.61 -6.25 12.40
C GLU A 211 -20.12 -5.92 12.16
N SER A 212 -19.73 -5.68 10.91
CA SER A 212 -18.35 -5.42 10.53
C SER A 212 -17.91 -3.94 10.59
N LEU A 213 -18.74 -3.05 11.16
CA LEU A 213 -18.53 -1.60 11.18
C LEU A 213 -17.11 -1.19 11.61
N ASP A 214 -16.57 -1.82 12.67
CA ASP A 214 -15.26 -1.49 13.23
C ASP A 214 -14.09 -1.99 12.37
N GLN A 215 -14.35 -2.92 11.46
CA GLN A 215 -13.35 -3.45 10.52
C GLN A 215 -13.25 -2.63 9.23
N VAL A 216 -14.21 -1.72 9.00
CA VAL A 216 -14.23 -0.89 7.79
C VAL A 216 -13.02 0.06 7.81
N PRO A 217 -12.17 0.06 6.76
CA PRO A 217 -10.97 0.89 6.71
C PRO A 217 -11.26 2.38 6.92
N TYR A 218 -10.37 3.06 7.65
CA TYR A 218 -10.52 4.47 8.01
C TYR A 218 -10.86 5.36 6.82
N GLY A 219 -10.08 5.31 5.73
CA GLY A 219 -10.31 6.22 4.61
C GLY A 219 -11.62 5.94 3.85
N ILE A 220 -12.15 4.71 3.86
CA ILE A 220 -13.50 4.42 3.33
C ILE A 220 -14.57 5.10 4.20
N ARG A 221 -14.45 4.97 5.53
CA ARG A 221 -15.34 5.65 6.49
C ARG A 221 -15.26 7.17 6.36
N TRP A 222 -14.05 7.69 6.18
CA TRP A 222 -13.82 9.12 6.02
C TRP A 222 -14.42 9.65 4.70
N ILE A 223 -14.30 8.92 3.59
CA ILE A 223 -15.01 9.29 2.34
C ILE A 223 -16.53 9.32 2.57
N CYS A 224 -17.10 8.36 3.31
CA CYS A 224 -18.52 8.41 3.69
C CYS A 224 -18.86 9.67 4.50
N LYS A 225 -18.03 10.03 5.49
CA LYS A 225 -18.15 11.28 6.27
C LYS A 225 -18.14 12.51 5.36
N GLN A 226 -17.21 12.57 4.40
CA GLN A 226 -17.12 13.69 3.45
C GLN A 226 -18.35 13.78 2.54
N ILE A 227 -18.86 12.65 2.02
CA ILE A 227 -20.11 12.63 1.25
C ILE A 227 -21.27 13.18 2.09
N ARG A 228 -21.38 12.78 3.36
CA ARG A 228 -22.40 13.28 4.30
C ARG A 228 -22.31 14.80 4.48
N SER A 229 -21.13 15.29 4.86
CA SER A 229 -20.89 16.71 5.15
C SER A 229 -21.14 17.59 3.92
N LEU A 230 -20.56 17.24 2.76
CA LEU A 230 -20.76 17.97 1.51
C LEU A 230 -22.22 17.97 1.03
N THR A 231 -22.95 16.88 1.27
CA THR A 231 -24.38 16.81 0.92
C THR A 231 -25.20 17.74 1.80
N LYS A 232 -25.01 17.71 3.12
CA LYS A 232 -25.71 18.62 4.05
C LYS A 232 -25.41 20.08 3.74
N ARG A 233 -24.16 20.39 3.41
CA ARG A 233 -23.73 21.76 3.08
C ARG A 233 -24.33 22.27 1.77
N LYS A 234 -24.34 21.45 0.71
CA LYS A 234 -24.89 21.85 -0.59
C LYS A 234 -26.43 21.80 -0.63
N TYR A 235 -27.02 20.86 0.09
CA TYR A 235 -28.46 20.64 0.12
C TYR A 235 -28.94 20.59 1.58
N PRO A 236 -29.10 21.73 2.26
CA PRO A 236 -29.52 21.78 3.67
C PRO A 236 -30.87 21.10 3.94
N ASP A 237 -31.78 21.15 2.96
CA ASP A 237 -33.10 20.51 3.03
C ASP A 237 -33.08 19.01 2.69
N ALA A 238 -31.91 18.42 2.42
CA ALA A 238 -31.80 17.01 2.08
C ALA A 238 -32.19 16.14 3.28
N THR A 239 -33.12 15.21 3.05
CA THR A 239 -33.53 14.26 4.08
C THR A 239 -32.40 13.28 4.42
N ASP A 240 -32.36 12.82 5.67
CA ASP A 240 -31.39 11.81 6.13
C ASP A 240 -31.35 10.57 5.21
N PHE A 241 -32.52 10.15 4.72
CA PHE A 241 -32.62 9.07 3.74
C PHE A 241 -31.91 9.37 2.41
N SER A 242 -32.00 10.61 1.92
CA SER A 242 -31.36 11.02 0.67
C SER A 242 -29.84 11.03 0.81
N ILE A 243 -29.34 11.48 1.97
CA ILE A 243 -27.93 11.45 2.32
C ILE A 243 -27.43 9.99 2.43
N CYS A 244 -28.15 9.15 3.19
CA CYS A 244 -27.88 7.71 3.29
C CYS A 244 -27.85 7.04 1.91
N SER A 245 -28.71 7.44 0.97
CA SER A 245 -28.70 6.88 -0.38
C SER A 245 -27.45 7.24 -1.19
N LEU A 246 -26.84 8.41 -0.98
CA LEU A 246 -25.56 8.75 -1.60
C LEU A 246 -24.42 7.92 -1.00
N ILE A 247 -24.38 7.80 0.33
CA ILE A 247 -23.40 6.98 1.05
C ILE A 247 -23.53 5.51 0.63
N GLY A 248 -24.76 4.98 0.56
CA GLY A 248 -25.05 3.63 0.07
C GLY A 248 -24.68 3.43 -1.40
N GLY A 249 -24.77 4.50 -2.21
CA GLY A 249 -24.26 4.52 -3.58
C GLY A 249 -22.73 4.43 -3.68
N PHE A 250 -21.98 4.81 -2.65
CA PHE A 250 -20.55 4.54 -2.58
C PHE A 250 -20.30 3.16 -1.97
N PHE A 251 -20.77 2.92 -0.75
CA PHE A 251 -20.45 1.73 0.03
C PHE A 251 -21.02 0.43 -0.57
N PHE A 252 -22.30 0.39 -0.94
CA PHE A 252 -22.88 -0.84 -1.50
C PHE A 252 -22.61 -0.95 -3.00
N LEU A 253 -22.93 0.08 -3.78
CA LEU A 253 -22.88 -0.01 -5.24
C LEU A 253 -21.45 -0.11 -5.79
N ARG A 254 -20.46 0.53 -5.17
CA ARG A 254 -19.08 0.60 -5.70
C ARG A 254 -18.07 -0.24 -4.94
N PHE A 255 -18.40 -0.69 -3.74
CA PHE A 255 -17.48 -1.46 -2.91
C PHE A 255 -17.98 -2.88 -2.66
N ILE A 256 -19.09 -3.05 -1.94
CA ILE A 256 -19.59 -4.38 -1.54
C ILE A 256 -20.17 -5.18 -2.71
N ASN A 257 -21.16 -4.64 -3.43
CA ASN A 257 -21.93 -5.39 -4.43
C ASN A 257 -21.08 -5.90 -5.60
N PRO A 258 -20.11 -5.14 -6.15
CA PRO A 258 -19.20 -5.68 -7.18
C PRO A 258 -18.44 -6.92 -6.72
N ALA A 259 -18.04 -6.97 -5.45
CA ALA A 259 -17.34 -8.11 -4.85
C ALA A 259 -18.27 -9.33 -4.67
N ILE A 260 -19.53 -9.11 -4.32
CA ILE A 260 -20.55 -10.19 -4.25
C ILE A 260 -20.85 -10.75 -5.65
N VAL A 261 -21.02 -9.89 -6.66
CA VAL A 261 -21.41 -10.31 -8.02
C VAL A 261 -20.24 -11.00 -8.76
N THR A 262 -19.02 -10.53 -8.54
CA THR A 262 -17.81 -11.04 -9.22
C THR A 262 -16.69 -11.42 -8.25
N PRO A 263 -16.93 -12.39 -7.35
CA PRO A 263 -16.02 -12.68 -6.23
C PRO A 263 -14.60 -13.08 -6.67
N GLN A 264 -14.48 -13.74 -7.82
CA GLN A 264 -13.19 -14.13 -8.40
C GLN A 264 -12.30 -12.92 -8.75
N ALA A 265 -12.89 -11.82 -9.22
CA ALA A 265 -12.15 -10.62 -9.63
C ALA A 265 -11.63 -9.83 -8.41
N TYR A 266 -12.18 -10.14 -7.24
CA TYR A 266 -11.79 -9.60 -5.95
C TYR A 266 -10.96 -10.59 -5.11
N MET A 267 -10.59 -11.74 -5.70
CA MET A 267 -9.83 -12.83 -5.04
C MET A 267 -10.50 -13.36 -3.76
N LEU A 268 -11.84 -13.40 -3.75
CA LEU A 268 -12.63 -13.95 -2.64
C LEU A 268 -12.86 -15.47 -2.77
N VAL A 269 -12.66 -15.99 -3.99
CA VAL A 269 -12.86 -17.40 -4.36
C VAL A 269 -11.79 -17.82 -5.37
N ASP A 270 -11.44 -19.10 -5.39
CA ASP A 270 -10.37 -19.65 -6.24
C ASP A 270 -10.79 -19.82 -7.71
N GLY A 271 -12.09 -19.84 -8.00
CA GLY A 271 -12.61 -20.10 -9.34
C GLY A 271 -13.97 -19.47 -9.63
N LEU A 272 -14.35 -19.52 -10.91
CA LEU A 272 -15.66 -19.04 -11.37
C LEU A 272 -16.79 -19.85 -10.73
N PRO A 273 -17.73 -19.21 -10.00
CA PRO A 273 -18.89 -19.91 -9.45
C PRO A 273 -19.76 -20.54 -10.55
N SER A 274 -20.44 -21.64 -10.23
CA SER A 274 -21.39 -22.28 -11.16
C SER A 274 -22.60 -21.38 -11.43
N LYS A 275 -23.39 -21.73 -12.45
CA LYS A 275 -24.48 -20.88 -12.97
C LYS A 275 -25.49 -20.48 -11.89
N HIS A 276 -25.90 -21.39 -11.00
CA HIS A 276 -26.91 -21.12 -9.98
C HIS A 276 -26.40 -20.23 -8.83
N PRO A 277 -25.30 -20.55 -8.12
CA PRO A 277 -24.72 -19.66 -7.10
C PRO A 277 -24.40 -18.26 -7.64
N ARG A 278 -23.85 -18.15 -8.86
CA ARG A 278 -23.59 -16.84 -9.48
C ARG A 278 -24.86 -16.02 -9.66
N ARG A 279 -25.96 -16.67 -10.06
CA ARG A 279 -27.27 -16.03 -10.19
C ARG A 279 -27.80 -15.61 -8.82
N THR A 280 -27.67 -16.46 -7.81
CA THR A 280 -28.08 -16.16 -6.42
C THR A 280 -27.30 -14.96 -5.86
N LEU A 281 -25.97 -14.93 -5.99
CA LEU A 281 -25.13 -13.79 -5.60
C LEU A 281 -25.56 -12.48 -6.28
N THR A 282 -25.93 -12.55 -7.57
CA THR A 282 -26.47 -11.40 -8.30
C THR A 282 -27.81 -10.91 -7.71
N LEU A 283 -28.69 -11.84 -7.31
CA LEU A 283 -29.97 -11.48 -6.66
C LEU A 283 -29.73 -10.86 -5.28
N ILE A 284 -28.81 -11.41 -4.47
CA ILE A 284 -28.42 -10.86 -3.16
C ILE A 284 -27.89 -9.44 -3.33
N ALA A 285 -26.95 -9.21 -4.25
CA ALA A 285 -26.41 -7.88 -4.51
C ALA A 285 -27.50 -6.88 -4.94
N LYS A 286 -28.48 -7.30 -5.75
CA LYS A 286 -29.64 -6.48 -6.11
C LYS A 286 -30.53 -6.15 -4.90
N MET A 287 -30.78 -7.12 -4.02
CA MET A 287 -31.55 -6.90 -2.80
C MET A 287 -30.86 -5.89 -1.88
N LEU A 288 -29.56 -6.04 -1.65
CA LEU A 288 -28.75 -5.08 -0.87
C LEU A 288 -28.74 -3.70 -1.54
N GLN A 289 -28.66 -3.65 -2.88
CA GLN A 289 -28.69 -2.38 -3.60
C GLN A 289 -30.03 -1.66 -3.49
N ASN A 290 -31.14 -2.40 -3.56
CA ASN A 290 -32.50 -1.90 -3.40
C ASN A 290 -32.80 -1.48 -1.95
N LEU A 291 -32.08 -2.05 -0.98
CA LEU A 291 -32.15 -1.63 0.41
C LEU A 291 -31.37 -0.32 0.64
N ALA A 292 -30.19 -0.18 0.02
CA ALA A 292 -29.35 1.02 0.14
C ALA A 292 -29.86 2.24 -0.66
N ASN A 293 -30.70 2.03 -1.67
CA ASN A 293 -31.27 3.09 -2.52
C ASN A 293 -32.80 3.05 -2.50
N LYS A 294 -33.47 4.08 -3.05
CA LYS A 294 -34.91 3.99 -3.33
C LYS A 294 -35.14 2.95 -4.43
N PRO A 295 -35.87 1.84 -4.17
CA PRO A 295 -36.06 0.82 -5.18
C PRO A 295 -36.93 1.32 -6.33
N SER A 296 -36.57 0.93 -7.56
CA SER A 296 -37.35 1.18 -8.78
C SER A 296 -37.72 -0.14 -9.42
N TYR A 297 -39.01 -0.50 -9.33
CA TYR A 297 -39.53 -1.77 -9.83
C TYR A 297 -39.99 -1.70 -11.30
N ALA A 298 -39.83 -0.55 -11.96
CA ALA A 298 -40.33 -0.33 -13.31
C ALA A 298 -39.77 -1.30 -14.37
N LYS A 299 -38.57 -1.85 -14.15
CA LYS A 299 -37.92 -2.80 -15.08
C LYS A 299 -38.01 -4.26 -14.64
N GLU A 300 -38.24 -4.53 -13.36
CA GLU A 300 -38.21 -5.88 -12.77
C GLU A 300 -39.33 -6.03 -11.74
N ALA A 301 -40.58 -6.00 -12.20
CA ALA A 301 -41.78 -6.03 -11.33
C ALA A 301 -41.79 -7.22 -10.35
N TYR A 302 -41.22 -8.37 -10.75
CA TYR A 302 -41.11 -9.55 -9.90
C TYR A 302 -40.27 -9.34 -8.64
N MET A 303 -39.39 -8.33 -8.59
CA MET A 303 -38.62 -7.97 -7.38
C MET A 303 -39.49 -7.32 -6.29
N MET A 304 -40.73 -6.92 -6.58
CA MET A 304 -41.65 -6.37 -5.57
C MET A 304 -41.97 -7.37 -4.46
N THR A 305 -41.91 -8.68 -4.73
CA THR A 305 -42.10 -9.73 -3.72
C THR A 305 -41.00 -9.71 -2.66
N LEU A 306 -39.88 -9.01 -2.90
CA LEU A 306 -38.77 -8.83 -1.98
C LEU A 306 -38.91 -7.57 -1.10
N ASN A 307 -39.99 -6.79 -1.24
CA ASN A 307 -40.27 -5.63 -0.39
C ASN A 307 -40.22 -5.92 1.11
N PRO A 308 -40.71 -7.07 1.63
CA PRO A 308 -40.59 -7.38 3.05
C PRO A 308 -39.15 -7.33 3.57
N PHE A 309 -38.17 -7.76 2.77
CA PHE A 309 -36.76 -7.66 3.14
C PHE A 309 -36.31 -6.19 3.26
N VAL A 310 -36.76 -5.32 2.35
CA VAL A 310 -36.42 -3.89 2.35
C VAL A 310 -37.03 -3.19 3.57
N GLU A 311 -38.33 -3.36 3.79
CA GLU A 311 -39.05 -2.72 4.89
C GLU A 311 -38.51 -3.13 6.27
N ASN A 312 -38.20 -4.42 6.44
CA ASN A 312 -37.67 -4.94 7.71
C ASN A 312 -36.25 -4.46 8.03
N ASN A 313 -35.46 -4.07 7.03
CA ASN A 313 -34.05 -3.72 7.20
C ASN A 313 -33.70 -2.24 7.00
N LYS A 314 -34.64 -1.43 6.48
CA LYS A 314 -34.40 -0.01 6.15
C LYS A 314 -33.86 0.81 7.33
N ALA A 315 -34.40 0.61 8.53
CA ALA A 315 -33.91 1.32 9.72
C ALA A 315 -32.49 0.89 10.11
N ARG A 316 -32.19 -0.41 9.99
CA ARG A 316 -30.88 -0.99 10.35
C ARG A 316 -29.78 -0.47 9.43
N ILE A 317 -30.04 -0.44 8.12
CA ILE A 317 -29.05 0.04 7.14
C ILE A 317 -28.80 1.54 7.27
N ASN A 318 -29.84 2.35 7.50
CA ASN A 318 -29.66 3.80 7.69
C ASN A 318 -28.82 4.09 8.94
N LYS A 319 -29.08 3.37 10.04
CA LYS A 319 -28.26 3.48 11.24
C LYS A 319 -26.78 3.16 10.94
N PHE A 320 -26.51 2.05 10.27
CA PHE A 320 -25.16 1.66 9.89
C PHE A 320 -24.47 2.67 8.97
N LEU A 321 -25.18 3.21 7.97
CA LEU A 321 -24.64 4.23 7.06
C LEU A 321 -24.30 5.54 7.78
N ASN A 322 -25.08 5.90 8.80
CA ASN A 322 -24.78 7.03 9.67
C ASN A 322 -23.58 6.73 10.57
N ASP A 323 -23.54 5.57 11.22
CA ASP A 323 -22.44 5.15 12.09
C ASP A 323 -21.10 4.99 11.32
N LEU A 324 -21.15 4.67 10.02
CA LEU A 324 -19.99 4.64 9.12
C LEU A 324 -19.28 6.00 9.05
N CYS A 325 -20.03 7.09 9.11
CA CYS A 325 -19.53 8.46 8.99
C CYS A 325 -18.91 8.99 10.30
N GLU A 326 -19.10 8.30 11.41
CA GLU A 326 -18.58 8.67 12.73
C GLU A 326 -17.08 8.34 12.84
N VAL A 327 -16.24 9.17 12.21
CA VAL A 327 -14.78 9.10 12.29
C VAL A 327 -14.14 10.47 12.47
N GLY A 328 -13.02 10.53 13.21
CA GLY A 328 -12.25 11.76 13.41
C GLY A 328 -11.52 12.22 12.14
N ASP A 329 -11.19 13.50 12.07
CA ASP A 329 -10.39 14.05 10.99
C ASP A 329 -8.88 13.75 11.16
N PHE A 330 -8.13 13.76 10.06
CA PHE A 330 -6.71 13.43 10.03
C PHE A 330 -5.78 14.65 9.88
N TYR A 331 -6.30 15.88 9.87
CA TYR A 331 -5.46 17.06 9.59
C TYR A 331 -4.36 17.24 10.63
N GLU A 332 -4.66 17.05 11.92
CA GLU A 332 -3.66 17.16 13.00
C GLU A 332 -2.55 16.10 12.87
N SER A 333 -2.89 14.87 12.47
CA SER A 333 -1.90 13.81 12.26
C SER A 333 -1.08 14.04 10.99
N LEU A 334 -1.72 14.48 9.89
CA LEU A 334 -1.04 14.79 8.64
C LEU A 334 0.00 15.91 8.81
N GLU A 335 -0.30 16.94 9.60
CA GLU A 335 0.68 18.00 9.91
C GLU A 335 1.94 17.41 10.55
N MET A 336 1.76 16.58 11.59
CA MET A 336 2.87 15.91 12.28
C MET A 336 3.64 14.98 11.33
N ASP A 337 2.93 14.22 10.50
CA ASP A 337 3.51 13.32 9.50
C ASP A 337 4.37 14.09 8.46
N GLN A 338 3.92 15.27 8.03
CA GLN A 338 4.69 16.13 7.11
C GLN A 338 5.95 16.69 7.78
N TYR A 339 5.87 17.13 9.05
CA TYR A 339 7.07 17.55 9.80
C TYR A 339 8.08 16.41 9.93
N MET A 340 7.61 15.20 10.23
CA MET A 340 8.48 14.03 10.30
C MET A 340 9.09 13.67 8.94
N ALA A 341 8.35 13.85 7.85
CA ALA A 341 8.86 13.59 6.50
C ALA A 341 10.01 14.53 6.10
N LEU A 342 10.01 15.79 6.56
CA LEU A 342 11.14 16.72 6.35
C LEU A 342 12.46 16.22 6.98
N SER A 343 12.38 15.31 7.96
CA SER A 343 13.55 14.69 8.59
C SER A 343 14.03 13.40 7.89
N LYS A 344 13.22 12.83 6.98
CA LYS A 344 13.61 11.65 6.19
C LYS A 344 14.63 12.09 5.13
N LYS A 345 15.85 11.53 5.20
CA LYS A 345 16.96 11.90 4.31
C LYS A 345 16.79 11.44 2.86
N GLU A 346 15.97 10.44 2.59
CA GLU A 346 15.79 9.87 1.25
C GLU A 346 14.35 9.38 1.06
N ILE A 347 13.63 9.93 0.07
CA ILE A 347 12.32 9.45 -0.37
C ILE A 347 12.50 8.91 -1.78
N ASN A 348 12.19 7.65 -2.02
CA ASN A 348 12.35 7.00 -3.32
C ASN A 348 11.01 6.50 -3.84
N LEU A 349 10.74 6.73 -5.12
CA LEU A 349 9.54 6.28 -5.81
C LEU A 349 9.88 5.19 -6.84
N HIS A 350 9.21 4.05 -6.75
CA HIS A 350 9.34 2.99 -7.76
C HIS A 350 8.27 3.19 -8.84
N ILE A 351 8.67 3.66 -10.02
CA ILE A 351 7.73 4.02 -11.10
C ILE A 351 8.20 3.44 -12.44
N THR A 352 7.26 3.00 -13.28
CA THR A 352 7.58 2.55 -14.65
C THR A 352 7.74 3.73 -15.61
N LEU A 353 8.52 3.55 -16.68
CA LEU A 353 8.71 4.59 -17.70
C LEU A 353 7.38 5.08 -18.29
N ASN A 354 6.44 4.18 -18.57
CA ASN A 354 5.15 4.54 -19.13
C ASN A 354 4.25 5.30 -18.15
N GLU A 355 4.28 4.97 -16.86
CA GLU A 355 3.56 5.75 -15.84
C GLU A 355 4.12 7.17 -15.75
N LEU A 356 5.45 7.29 -15.76
CA LEU A 356 6.16 8.56 -15.70
C LEU A 356 5.89 9.43 -16.94
N PHE A 357 6.03 8.86 -18.15
CA PHE A 357 5.77 9.59 -19.40
C PHE A 357 4.30 9.93 -19.58
N ASN A 358 3.37 9.03 -19.27
CA ASN A 358 1.94 9.30 -19.36
C ASN A 358 1.53 10.44 -18.40
N THR A 359 2.02 10.41 -17.17
CA THR A 359 1.74 11.49 -16.20
C THR A 359 2.30 12.83 -16.68
N HIS A 360 3.52 12.84 -17.21
CA HIS A 360 4.11 14.04 -17.80
C HIS A 360 3.31 14.56 -19.01
N GLN A 361 2.86 13.67 -19.89
CA GLN A 361 2.05 14.02 -21.04
C GLN A 361 0.73 14.67 -20.63
N LEU A 362 0.01 14.07 -19.68
CA LEU A 362 -1.27 14.60 -19.17
C LEU A 362 -1.10 15.96 -18.49
N LEU A 363 -0.04 16.13 -17.69
CA LEU A 363 0.30 17.41 -17.08
C LEU A 363 0.63 18.49 -18.12
N SER A 364 1.36 18.13 -19.18
CA SER A 364 1.72 19.04 -20.26
C SER A 364 0.52 19.48 -21.08
N GLN A 365 -0.40 18.55 -21.37
CA GLN A 365 -1.64 18.83 -22.11
C GLN A 365 -2.54 19.85 -21.39
N HIS A 366 -2.59 19.79 -20.07
CA HIS A 366 -3.45 20.66 -19.24
C HIS A 366 -2.66 21.75 -18.50
N ARG A 367 -1.43 22.02 -18.92
CA ARG A 367 -0.48 22.88 -18.23
C ARG A 367 -1.02 24.29 -17.94
N ASP A 368 -1.69 24.92 -18.90
CA ASP A 368 -2.16 26.30 -18.75
C ASP A 368 -3.30 26.43 -17.73
N THR A 369 -4.10 25.38 -17.58
CA THR A 369 -5.15 25.32 -16.55
C THR A 369 -4.57 24.95 -15.19
N LEU A 370 -3.61 24.03 -15.13
CA LEU A 370 -2.98 23.56 -13.89
C LEU A 370 -2.04 24.59 -13.26
N ALA A 371 -1.33 25.35 -14.09
CA ALA A 371 -0.35 26.34 -13.68
C ALA A 371 -0.40 27.56 -14.61
N PRO A 372 -1.36 28.50 -14.39
CA PRO A 372 -1.54 29.66 -15.23
C PRO A 372 -0.40 30.68 -15.12
N GLN A 373 0.22 30.81 -13.94
CA GLN A 373 1.31 31.77 -13.73
C GLN A 373 2.67 31.13 -14.02
N GLU A 374 3.57 31.91 -14.63
CA GLU A 374 4.94 31.46 -14.96
C GLU A 374 5.79 31.06 -13.75
N LYS A 375 5.49 31.64 -12.58
CA LYS A 375 6.23 31.38 -11.33
C LYS A 375 5.79 30.13 -10.59
N HIS A 376 4.67 29.49 -10.99
CA HIS A 376 4.21 28.27 -10.32
C HIS A 376 5.25 27.15 -10.48
N HIS A 377 5.56 26.47 -9.38
CA HIS A 377 6.57 25.39 -9.33
C HIS A 377 6.33 24.32 -10.39
N LEU A 378 5.07 23.90 -10.58
CA LEU A 378 4.69 22.93 -11.61
C LEU A 378 5.07 23.39 -13.02
N ARG A 379 4.85 24.68 -13.35
CA ARG A 379 5.17 25.24 -14.67
C ARG A 379 6.67 25.29 -14.91
N VAL A 380 7.44 25.61 -13.87
CA VAL A 380 8.91 25.59 -13.91
C VAL A 380 9.42 24.17 -14.18
N CYS A 381 8.93 23.16 -13.44
CA CYS A 381 9.28 21.75 -13.67
C CYS A 381 8.97 21.29 -15.10
N LEU A 382 7.75 21.57 -15.60
CA LEU A 382 7.33 21.14 -16.94
C LEU A 382 8.14 21.85 -18.04
N ASN A 383 8.50 23.12 -17.85
CA ASN A 383 9.36 23.85 -18.79
C ASN A 383 10.75 23.24 -18.91
N GLU A 384 11.35 22.82 -17.80
CA GLU A 384 12.68 22.23 -17.78
C GLU A 384 12.70 20.82 -18.40
N LEU A 385 11.61 20.07 -18.21
CA LEU A 385 11.43 18.73 -18.78
C LEU A 385 11.16 18.75 -20.29
N GLY A 386 10.56 19.81 -20.81
CA GLY A 386 10.27 19.96 -22.24
C GLY A 386 9.09 19.09 -22.70
N ALA A 387 9.17 18.55 -23.92
CA ALA A 387 8.11 17.70 -24.46
C ALA A 387 8.13 16.30 -23.82
N ALA A 388 6.95 15.79 -23.48
CA ALA A 388 6.80 14.45 -22.93
C ALA A 388 7.21 13.37 -23.97
N PRO A 389 8.06 12.40 -23.60
CA PRO A 389 8.37 11.27 -24.48
C PRO A 389 7.13 10.40 -24.76
N PRO A 390 7.08 9.71 -25.92
CA PRO A 390 6.03 8.73 -26.18
C PRO A 390 6.17 7.51 -25.26
N GLN A 391 5.07 6.80 -25.04
CA GLN A 391 5.10 5.54 -24.30
C GLN A 391 5.95 4.49 -25.03
N VAL A 392 6.68 3.70 -24.25
CA VAL A 392 7.56 2.63 -24.73
C VAL A 392 6.84 1.29 -24.82
N PRO A 393 7.27 0.38 -25.72
CA PRO A 393 6.76 -0.98 -25.79
C PRO A 393 6.86 -1.71 -24.43
N ARG A 394 5.96 -2.67 -24.18
CA ARG A 394 5.93 -3.42 -22.90
C ARG A 394 7.26 -4.05 -22.50
N LYS A 395 8.10 -4.45 -23.47
CA LYS A 395 9.42 -5.04 -23.23
C LYS A 395 10.43 -4.03 -22.67
N GLU A 396 10.24 -2.75 -22.97
CA GLU A 396 11.12 -1.65 -22.58
C GLU A 396 10.57 -0.86 -21.39
N ASN A 397 9.31 -1.10 -20.99
CA ASN A 397 8.67 -0.45 -19.85
C ASN A 397 9.23 -0.96 -18.51
N LYS A 398 10.47 -0.56 -18.21
CA LYS A 398 11.18 -0.92 -16.98
C LYS A 398 10.72 -0.06 -15.81
N THR A 399 10.75 -0.64 -14.61
CA THR A 399 10.61 0.09 -13.34
C THR A 399 11.93 0.74 -13.00
N ILE A 400 11.89 2.04 -12.70
CA ILE A 400 13.03 2.82 -12.23
C ILE A 400 12.81 3.24 -10.77
N VAL A 401 13.91 3.47 -10.06
CA VAL A 401 13.89 4.11 -8.73
C VAL A 401 14.14 5.59 -8.94
N LEU A 402 13.17 6.41 -8.58
CA LEU A 402 13.20 7.86 -8.74
C LEU A 402 13.40 8.51 -7.36
N PRO A 403 14.59 9.07 -7.07
CA PRO A 403 14.81 9.83 -5.85
C PRO A 403 13.99 11.11 -5.88
N LEU A 404 13.11 11.28 -4.90
CA LEU A 404 12.24 12.44 -4.74
C LEU A 404 12.92 13.46 -3.83
N PHE A 405 13.00 14.70 -4.28
CA PHE A 405 13.56 15.81 -3.50
C PHE A 405 12.88 17.12 -3.88
N SER A 406 12.85 18.08 -2.95
CA SER A 406 12.46 19.46 -3.25
C SER A 406 13.69 20.28 -3.59
N ARG A 407 13.61 21.08 -4.66
CA ARG A 407 14.56 22.18 -4.91
C ARG A 407 14.15 23.49 -4.22
N TRP A 408 12.94 23.55 -3.66
CA TRP A 408 12.41 24.74 -2.99
C TRP A 408 12.43 24.53 -1.48
N GLU A 409 13.01 25.48 -0.76
CA GLU A 409 12.92 25.54 0.69
C GLU A 409 11.51 26.02 1.07
N THR A 410 10.70 25.13 1.62
CA THR A 410 9.42 25.50 2.22
C THR A 410 9.67 25.94 3.67
N PRO A 411 9.42 27.21 4.05
CA PRO A 411 9.56 27.64 5.44
C PRO A 411 8.63 26.84 6.35
N ILE A 412 9.19 26.26 7.41
CA ILE A 412 8.53 25.36 8.38
C ILE A 412 7.30 26.03 9.05
N GLN A 413 7.22 27.35 9.05
CA GLN A 413 6.28 28.12 9.85
C GLN A 413 4.90 28.35 9.20
N ASP A 414 4.71 27.96 7.93
CA ASP A 414 3.53 28.31 7.11
C ASP A 414 2.84 27.08 6.45
N LEU A 415 3.11 25.86 6.95
CA LEU A 415 2.59 24.62 6.36
C LEU A 415 1.06 24.51 6.41
N HIS A 416 0.41 24.98 7.49
CA HIS A 416 -1.05 24.88 7.66
C HIS A 416 -1.82 25.82 6.71
N SER A 417 -1.39 27.09 6.62
CA SER A 417 -1.93 28.12 5.73
C SER A 417 -1.68 27.79 4.25
N THR A 418 -0.48 27.30 3.92
CA THR A 418 -0.14 26.86 2.57
C THR A 418 -0.97 25.65 2.16
N PHE A 419 -1.07 24.62 3.01
CA PHE A 419 -1.84 23.41 2.70
C PHE A 419 -3.32 23.68 2.41
N LEU A 420 -3.95 24.58 3.18
CA LEU A 420 -5.33 24.99 2.99
C LEU A 420 -5.51 25.86 1.73
N GLN A 421 -4.64 26.83 1.48
CA GLN A 421 -4.72 27.70 0.29
C GLN A 421 -4.46 26.93 -1.02
N GLU A 422 -3.69 25.85 -0.96
CA GLU A 422 -3.28 25.13 -2.16
C GLU A 422 -4.31 24.12 -2.66
N THR A 423 -5.31 23.72 -1.89
CA THR A 423 -6.15 22.54 -2.20
C THR A 423 -7.25 22.74 -3.24
N ASN A 424 -7.38 23.91 -3.89
CA ASN A 424 -8.54 24.27 -4.75
C ASN A 424 -9.90 24.04 -4.08
N ILE A 425 -9.90 24.02 -2.74
CA ILE A 425 -11.08 24.09 -1.90
C ILE A 425 -11.51 25.58 -1.93
N THR A 426 -12.82 25.87 -1.98
CA THR A 426 -13.24 27.28 -2.00
C THR A 426 -12.69 28.01 -0.77
N GLN A 427 -12.42 29.31 -0.90
CA GLN A 427 -11.95 30.11 0.24
C GLN A 427 -12.88 29.99 1.45
N ALA A 428 -14.17 29.83 1.19
CA ALA A 428 -15.19 29.66 2.22
C ALA A 428 -15.12 28.28 2.91
N ASP A 429 -14.79 27.22 2.18
CA ASP A 429 -14.60 25.88 2.75
C ASP A 429 -13.31 25.76 3.59
N ILE A 430 -12.24 26.44 3.15
CA ILE A 430 -10.99 26.57 3.93
C ILE A 430 -11.30 27.27 5.25
N MET A 431 -11.97 28.42 5.17
CA MET A 431 -12.35 29.22 6.32
C MET A 431 -13.26 28.42 7.26
N TYR A 432 -14.18 27.62 6.73
CA TYR A 432 -15.03 26.72 7.49
C TYR A 432 -14.23 25.66 8.26
N MET A 433 -13.31 24.95 7.58
CA MET A 433 -12.45 23.93 8.19
C MET A 433 -11.54 24.53 9.26
N GLU A 434 -10.94 25.68 8.98
CA GLU A 434 -10.10 26.41 9.93
C GLU A 434 -10.91 26.89 11.16
N THR A 435 -12.10 27.43 10.94
CA THR A 435 -13.01 27.85 12.01
C THR A 435 -13.36 26.68 12.92
N LYS A 436 -13.76 25.54 12.33
CA LYS A 436 -14.05 24.30 13.07
C LYS A 436 -12.84 23.82 13.88
N SER A 437 -11.65 23.78 13.28
CA SER A 437 -10.41 23.36 13.94
C SER A 437 -10.08 24.24 15.15
N ILE A 438 -10.11 25.56 14.98
CA ILE A 438 -9.83 26.49 16.08
C ILE A 438 -10.91 26.40 17.16
N LEU A 439 -12.19 26.21 16.82
CA LEU A 439 -13.27 25.98 17.79
C LEU A 439 -13.02 24.74 18.65
N VAL A 440 -12.65 23.61 18.03
CA VAL A 440 -12.29 22.38 18.77
C VAL A 440 -11.12 22.63 19.72
N GLN A 441 -10.09 23.36 19.28
CA GLN A 441 -8.95 23.72 20.13
C GLN A 441 -9.34 24.64 21.29
N LEU A 442 -10.19 25.64 21.04
CA LEU A 442 -10.69 26.56 22.08
C LEU A 442 -11.50 25.81 23.14
N ILE A 443 -12.43 24.94 22.73
CA ILE A 443 -13.28 24.17 23.65
C ILE A 443 -12.44 23.25 24.53
N ARG A 444 -11.38 22.64 23.99
CA ARG A 444 -10.44 21.79 24.76
C ARG A 444 -9.54 22.58 25.70
N SER A 445 -9.26 23.84 25.37
CA SER A 445 -8.33 24.68 26.14
C SER A 445 -9.01 25.44 27.29
N ILE A 446 -10.33 25.65 27.22
CA ILE A 446 -11.09 26.39 28.24
C ILE A 446 -11.87 25.40 29.14
N PRO A 447 -11.51 25.26 30.43
CA PRO A 447 -12.16 24.35 31.35
C PRO A 447 -13.67 24.63 31.50
N GLY A 448 -14.50 23.58 31.46
CA GLY A 448 -15.94 23.66 31.72
C GLY A 448 -16.82 24.16 30.56
N ILE A 449 -16.24 24.41 29.37
CA ILE A 449 -17.01 24.68 28.15
C ILE A 449 -17.49 23.37 27.49
N ALA A 450 -16.64 22.34 27.45
CA ALA A 450 -16.94 21.07 26.78
C ALA A 450 -18.19 20.34 27.34
N ASP A 451 -18.53 20.58 28.61
CA ASP A 451 -19.65 19.95 29.30
C ASP A 451 -21.00 20.68 29.09
N LYS A 452 -20.99 21.88 28.50
CA LYS A 452 -22.21 22.68 28.29
C LYS A 452 -22.84 22.33 26.94
N ARG A 453 -24.09 21.85 26.97
CA ARG A 453 -24.90 21.56 25.77
C ARG A 453 -26.20 22.38 25.79
N PRO A 454 -26.64 22.95 24.65
CA PRO A 454 -25.95 23.02 23.36
C PRO A 454 -24.71 23.94 23.42
N LEU A 455 -23.74 23.72 22.54
CA LEU A 455 -22.57 24.60 22.42
C LEU A 455 -23.00 25.88 21.68
N ASP A 456 -22.60 27.03 22.20
CA ASP A 456 -22.82 28.34 21.57
C ASP A 456 -21.46 28.85 21.05
N LEU A 457 -21.23 28.68 19.75
CA LEU A 457 -19.92 28.92 19.12
C LEU A 457 -19.47 30.38 19.26
N MET A 458 -20.40 31.33 19.13
CA MET A 458 -20.11 32.76 19.28
C MET A 458 -19.73 33.10 20.72
N LYS A 459 -20.48 32.60 21.70
CA LYS A 459 -20.15 32.80 23.11
C LYS A 459 -18.83 32.15 23.50
N ILE A 460 -18.48 31.01 22.91
CA ILE A 460 -17.18 30.36 23.11
C ILE A 460 -16.05 31.24 22.57
N ALA A 461 -16.20 31.78 21.37
CA ALA A 461 -15.23 32.71 20.77
C ALA A 461 -15.06 33.99 21.62
N GLU A 462 -16.15 34.56 22.15
CA GLU A 462 -16.12 35.73 23.04
C GLU A 462 -15.48 35.43 24.40
N THR A 463 -15.74 34.25 24.95
CA THR A 463 -15.10 33.80 26.20
C THR A 463 -13.60 33.61 26.00
N ALA A 464 -13.18 33.03 24.87
CA ALA A 464 -11.77 32.91 24.51
C ALA A 464 -11.10 34.29 24.34
N ALA A 465 -11.78 35.24 23.68
CA ALA A 465 -11.31 36.60 23.46
C ALA A 465 -11.12 37.43 24.76
N THR A 466 -11.74 37.01 25.87
CA THR A 466 -11.65 37.68 27.18
C THR A 466 -10.77 36.93 28.19
N THR A 467 -10.13 35.84 27.75
CA THR A 467 -9.25 35.02 28.60
C THR A 467 -7.92 35.74 28.87
N LYS A 468 -7.20 35.35 29.94
CA LYS A 468 -5.88 35.92 30.28
C LYS A 468 -4.75 35.43 29.37
N ASP A 469 -4.97 34.36 28.60
CA ASP A 469 -3.99 33.78 27.68
C ASP A 469 -4.05 34.48 26.33
N ALA A 470 -2.97 35.18 25.96
CA ALA A 470 -2.86 35.92 24.71
C ALA A 470 -3.03 35.03 23.45
N ILE A 471 -2.69 33.74 23.52
CA ILE A 471 -2.86 32.81 22.40
C ILE A 471 -4.35 32.49 22.21
N LEU A 472 -5.08 32.21 23.30
CA LEU A 472 -6.51 31.97 23.27
C LEU A 472 -7.30 33.20 22.84
N VAL A 473 -6.86 34.39 23.26
CA VAL A 473 -7.49 35.66 22.85
C VAL A 473 -7.39 35.86 21.34
N ARG A 474 -6.21 35.66 20.74
CA ARG A 474 -6.03 35.77 19.28
C ARG A 474 -6.90 34.76 18.53
N LYS A 475 -6.95 33.51 19.00
CA LYS A 475 -7.80 32.46 18.41
C LYS A 475 -9.29 32.78 18.52
N GLY A 476 -9.73 33.29 19.67
CA GLY A 476 -11.11 33.71 19.90
C GLY A 476 -11.56 34.86 18.99
N ILE A 477 -10.73 35.89 18.84
CA ILE A 477 -10.98 37.02 17.92
C ILE A 477 -11.05 36.51 16.48
N LYS A 478 -10.07 35.71 16.06
CA LYS A 478 -10.03 35.14 14.69
C LYS A 478 -11.27 34.31 14.37
N VAL A 479 -11.68 33.41 15.27
CA VAL A 479 -12.90 32.59 15.08
C VAL A 479 -14.15 33.45 15.01
N LYS A 480 -14.25 34.49 15.85
CA LYS A 480 -15.39 35.40 15.81
C LYS A 480 -15.50 36.11 14.46
N GLU A 481 -14.39 36.59 13.91
CA GLU A 481 -14.36 37.23 12.58
C GLU A 481 -14.73 36.23 11.48
N MET A 482 -14.17 35.02 11.50
CA MET A 482 -14.46 33.99 10.49
C MET A 482 -15.92 33.51 10.55
N LEU A 483 -16.53 33.38 11.74
CA LEU A 483 -17.94 33.00 11.86
C LEU A 483 -18.87 34.04 11.22
N ILE A 484 -18.59 35.33 11.43
CA ILE A 484 -19.33 36.43 10.80
C ILE A 484 -19.16 36.42 9.28
N GLU A 485 -17.95 36.16 8.79
CA GLU A 485 -17.66 36.09 7.36
C GLU A 485 -18.33 34.88 6.70
N LEU A 486 -18.32 33.71 7.34
CA LEU A 486 -19.01 32.51 6.87
C LEU A 486 -20.53 32.70 6.81
N GLU A 487 -21.11 33.39 7.80
CA GLU A 487 -22.54 33.73 7.83
C GLU A 487 -22.87 34.69 6.67
N ALA A 488 -22.05 35.72 6.45
CA ALA A 488 -22.21 36.66 5.34
C ALA A 488 -22.10 35.98 3.96
N LEU A 489 -21.30 34.92 3.85
CA LEU A 489 -21.14 34.11 2.63
C LEU A 489 -22.25 33.05 2.47
N ASN A 490 -23.23 32.96 3.40
CA ASN A 490 -24.26 31.93 3.46
C ASN A 490 -23.71 30.49 3.48
N VAL A 491 -22.53 30.28 4.08
CA VAL A 491 -21.92 28.96 4.24
C VAL A 491 -22.38 28.28 5.53
N VAL A 492 -22.72 29.07 6.54
CA VAL A 492 -23.30 28.63 7.82
C VAL A 492 -24.68 29.28 8.01
N ASP A 493 -25.54 28.61 8.76
CA ASP A 493 -26.83 29.14 9.18
C ASP A 493 -26.69 30.16 10.31
N ASP A 494 -27.68 31.04 10.49
CA ASP A 494 -27.73 32.10 11.52
C ASP A 494 -27.50 31.59 12.97
N HIS A 495 -27.74 30.30 13.21
CA HIS A 495 -27.58 29.66 14.53
C HIS A 495 -26.36 28.73 14.60
N PHE A 496 -25.57 28.66 13.53
CA PHE A 496 -24.41 27.78 13.38
C PHE A 496 -24.68 26.32 13.76
N THR A 497 -25.91 25.82 13.55
CA THR A 497 -26.36 24.51 14.03
C THR A 497 -25.51 23.39 13.45
N PHE A 498 -25.25 23.42 12.15
CA PHE A 498 -24.49 22.37 11.47
C PHE A 498 -23.02 22.35 11.93
N MET A 499 -22.37 23.52 12.04
CA MET A 499 -21.01 23.61 12.57
C MET A 499 -20.95 23.15 14.02
N THR A 500 -21.98 23.45 14.81
CA THR A 500 -22.08 23.00 16.21
C THR A 500 -22.17 21.47 16.31
N GLU A 501 -22.91 20.82 15.42
CA GLU A 501 -22.97 19.36 15.30
C GLU A 501 -21.59 18.78 14.96
N GLU A 502 -20.92 19.30 13.92
CA GLU A 502 -19.62 18.78 13.49
C GLU A 502 -18.52 18.97 14.55
N VAL A 503 -18.47 20.12 15.22
CA VAL A 503 -17.54 20.37 16.34
C VAL A 503 -17.82 19.41 17.49
N THR A 504 -19.09 19.11 17.75
CA THR A 504 -19.51 18.16 18.80
C THR A 504 -19.07 16.73 18.50
N GLU A 505 -19.29 16.27 17.27
CA GLU A 505 -18.85 14.96 16.80
C GLU A 505 -17.31 14.83 16.89
N GLU A 506 -16.57 15.85 16.44
CA GLU A 506 -15.11 15.85 16.49
C GLU A 506 -14.56 15.78 17.92
N LEU A 507 -15.16 16.52 18.86
CA LEU A 507 -14.79 16.45 20.28
C LEU A 507 -15.03 15.07 20.89
N ARG A 508 -16.12 14.39 20.51
CA ARG A 508 -16.42 13.02 20.95
C ARG A 508 -15.36 12.04 20.42
N HIS A 509 -14.93 12.20 19.17
CA HIS A 509 -13.86 11.39 18.59
C HIS A 509 -12.51 11.63 19.26
N LEU A 510 -12.15 12.88 19.52
CA LEU A 510 -10.90 13.24 20.19
C LEU A 510 -10.84 12.73 21.65
N GLY A 511 -11.99 12.70 22.35
CA GLY A 511 -12.09 12.07 23.67
C GLY A 511 -11.66 10.60 23.66
N ASN A 512 -12.01 9.88 22.58
CA ASN A 512 -11.67 8.46 22.40
C ASN A 512 -10.26 8.25 21.82
N LEU A 513 -9.65 9.28 21.20
CA LEU A 513 -8.33 9.15 20.57
C LEU A 513 -7.24 8.78 21.58
N ARG A 514 -7.27 9.35 22.79
CA ARG A 514 -6.29 9.01 23.84
C ARG A 514 -6.34 7.53 24.21
N GLU A 515 -7.55 6.97 24.34
CA GLU A 515 -7.72 5.55 24.64
C GLU A 515 -7.24 4.67 23.48
N LYS A 516 -7.58 5.03 22.23
CA LYS A 516 -7.11 4.33 21.04
C LYS A 516 -5.59 4.35 20.89
N VAL A 517 -4.97 5.52 21.04
CA VAL A 517 -3.50 5.67 20.97
C VAL A 517 -2.82 4.88 22.08
N ASN A 518 -3.38 4.84 23.29
CA ASN A 518 -2.86 3.99 24.36
C ASN A 518 -2.97 2.49 24.03
N GLN A 519 -4.08 2.05 23.41
CA GLN A 519 -4.25 0.67 22.97
C GLN A 519 -3.28 0.30 21.84
N GLU A 520 -3.10 1.17 20.85
CA GLU A 520 -2.14 1.01 19.77
C GLU A 520 -0.71 0.99 20.29
N ALA A 521 -0.35 1.89 21.21
CA ALA A 521 0.96 1.91 21.85
C ALA A 521 1.25 0.57 22.57
N ALA A 522 0.28 0.04 23.31
CA ALA A 522 0.41 -1.26 23.96
C ALA A 522 0.55 -2.41 22.95
N SER A 523 -0.19 -2.36 21.83
CA SER A 523 -0.07 -3.34 20.74
C SER A 523 1.30 -3.29 20.06
N LEU A 524 1.77 -2.09 19.72
CA LEU A 524 3.10 -1.86 19.13
C LEU A 524 4.21 -2.31 20.07
N GLU A 525 4.09 -2.06 21.38
CA GLU A 525 5.03 -2.54 22.38
C GLU A 525 5.08 -4.07 22.45
N ALA A 526 3.92 -4.74 22.34
CA ALA A 526 3.85 -6.20 22.26
C ALA A 526 4.50 -6.77 20.98
N VAL A 527 4.28 -6.11 19.83
CA VAL A 527 4.92 -6.48 18.55
C VAL A 527 6.43 -6.26 18.63
N TYR A 528 6.88 -5.10 19.13
CA TYR A 528 8.29 -4.79 19.34
C TYR A 528 8.97 -5.83 20.23
N LYS A 529 8.32 -6.23 21.33
CA LYS A 529 8.80 -7.29 22.21
C LYS A 529 8.95 -8.62 21.47
N THR A 530 7.96 -9.01 20.67
CA THR A 530 7.97 -10.26 19.90
C THR A 530 9.09 -10.27 18.85
N ILE A 531 9.31 -9.15 18.16
CA ILE A 531 10.43 -8.99 17.22
C ILE A 531 11.77 -9.04 17.97
N GLY A 532 11.86 -8.42 19.15
CA GLY A 532 13.04 -8.48 20.02
C GLY A 532 13.35 -9.92 20.45
N ASP A 533 12.35 -10.66 20.89
CA ASP A 533 12.47 -12.07 21.28
C ASP A 533 12.89 -12.94 20.09
N HIS A 534 12.33 -12.71 18.90
CA HIS A 534 12.70 -13.42 17.69
C HIS A 534 14.14 -13.10 17.23
N ASN A 535 14.56 -11.84 17.32
CA ASN A 535 15.95 -11.45 17.03
C ASN A 535 16.92 -12.13 18.00
N ASN A 536 16.59 -12.18 19.30
CA ASN A 536 17.38 -12.91 20.29
C ASN A 536 17.46 -14.41 19.99
N TYR A 537 16.35 -15.02 19.57
CA TYR A 537 16.33 -16.41 19.12
C TYR A 537 17.26 -16.64 17.91
N LEU A 538 17.16 -15.80 16.88
CA LEU A 538 18.02 -15.90 15.70
C LEU A 538 19.51 -15.70 16.04
N ARG A 539 19.83 -14.76 16.94
CA ARG A 539 21.20 -14.57 17.45
C ARG A 539 21.71 -15.82 18.17
N SER A 540 20.89 -16.43 19.03
CA SER A 540 21.22 -17.68 19.72
C SER A 540 21.45 -18.84 18.75
N GLN A 541 20.64 -18.95 17.69
CA GLN A 541 20.87 -19.92 16.61
C GLN A 541 22.19 -19.65 15.89
N LEU A 542 22.48 -18.40 15.56
CA LEU A 542 23.71 -18.01 14.87
C LEU A 542 24.95 -18.36 15.70
N ASP A 543 24.93 -18.11 17.00
CA ASP A 543 26.01 -18.50 17.92
C ASP A 543 26.14 -20.02 18.04
N SER A 544 25.02 -20.76 18.04
CA SER A 544 25.03 -22.22 18.02
C SER A 544 25.67 -22.77 16.74
N TYR A 545 25.37 -22.19 15.58
CA TYR A 545 26.01 -22.57 14.31
C TYR A 545 27.50 -22.22 14.29
N LYS A 546 27.90 -21.06 14.82
CA LYS A 546 29.32 -20.70 14.97
C LYS A 546 30.07 -21.71 15.83
N ALA A 547 29.51 -22.09 16.98
CA ALA A 547 30.09 -23.08 17.87
C ALA A 547 30.20 -24.47 17.20
N TYR A 548 29.17 -24.87 16.46
CA TYR A 548 29.18 -26.10 15.68
C TYR A 548 30.29 -26.11 14.62
N LEU A 549 30.38 -25.05 13.80
CA LEU A 549 31.43 -24.90 12.78
C LEU A 549 32.82 -24.92 13.42
N GLN A 550 33.00 -24.27 14.57
CA GLN A 550 34.26 -24.29 15.31
C GLN A 550 34.62 -25.71 15.78
N ASN A 551 33.67 -26.46 16.33
CA ASN A 551 33.89 -27.85 16.75
C ASN A 551 34.24 -28.77 15.58
N VAL A 552 33.56 -28.62 14.44
CA VAL A 552 33.86 -29.38 13.21
C VAL A 552 35.27 -29.05 12.69
N ARG A 553 35.69 -27.78 12.74
CA ARG A 553 37.06 -27.37 12.37
C ARG A 553 38.12 -28.00 13.28
N MET A 554 37.87 -28.02 14.60
CA MET A 554 38.80 -28.67 15.54
C MET A 554 38.90 -30.18 15.31
N GLN A 555 37.78 -30.86 15.04
CA GLN A 555 37.79 -32.30 14.72
C GLN A 555 38.49 -32.61 13.38
N SER A 556 38.37 -31.73 12.40
CA SER A 556 39.00 -31.91 11.08
C SER A 556 40.50 -31.58 11.08
N GLY A 557 41.01 -30.88 12.10
CA GLY A 557 42.37 -30.34 12.19
C GLY A 557 43.42 -31.24 12.86
N GLY A 558 43.20 -32.55 12.97
CA GLY A 558 44.27 -33.50 13.36
C GLY A 558 44.59 -33.61 14.85
N GLY A 559 43.59 -33.53 15.73
CA GLY A 559 43.75 -33.73 17.19
C GLY A 559 43.25 -35.07 17.72
N ASN A 560 43.40 -36.19 17.00
CA ASN A 560 42.99 -37.51 17.51
C ASN A 560 44.16 -38.23 18.21
N SER A 561 44.19 -38.13 19.54
CA SER A 561 44.77 -39.19 20.37
C SER A 561 43.92 -40.46 20.18
N PRO A 562 44.50 -41.63 19.87
CA PRO A 562 43.73 -42.83 19.58
C PRO A 562 43.11 -43.38 20.88
N GLY A 563 41.81 -43.18 21.09
CA GLY A 563 41.14 -43.78 22.25
C GLY A 563 39.72 -43.35 22.62
N GLN A 564 39.09 -42.36 21.99
CA GLN A 564 37.69 -42.00 22.29
C GLN A 564 36.82 -42.00 21.04
N GLY A 565 35.77 -42.83 21.07
CA GLY A 565 34.82 -43.03 19.98
C GLY A 565 34.00 -41.78 19.63
N PRO A 566 33.19 -41.84 18.55
CA PRO A 566 32.49 -40.69 18.01
C PRO A 566 31.28 -40.34 18.88
N GLY A 567 31.49 -39.50 19.90
CA GLY A 567 30.43 -38.93 20.72
C GLY A 567 30.09 -37.52 20.24
N VAL A 568 28.92 -37.35 19.60
CA VAL A 568 28.33 -36.04 19.32
C VAL A 568 27.91 -35.41 20.65
N GLY A 569 28.78 -34.55 21.19
CA GLY A 569 28.51 -33.80 22.43
C GLY A 569 27.67 -32.56 22.15
N VAL A 570 26.37 -32.63 22.49
CA VAL A 570 25.51 -31.46 22.64
C VAL A 570 26.02 -30.64 23.82
N VAL A 571 26.53 -29.44 23.56
CA VAL A 571 26.89 -28.50 24.63
C VAL A 571 25.62 -27.81 25.11
N THR A 572 25.09 -28.27 26.24
CA THR A 572 24.07 -27.53 27.00
C THR A 572 24.69 -26.25 27.56
N VAL A 573 24.09 -25.11 27.27
CA VAL A 573 24.48 -23.79 27.79
C VAL A 573 24.34 -23.79 29.32
N GLY A 574 25.46 -23.66 30.04
CA GLY A 574 25.48 -23.53 31.51
C GLY A 574 26.55 -24.31 32.28
N GLY A 575 27.56 -24.90 31.62
CA GLY A 575 28.61 -25.70 32.27
C GLY A 575 29.99 -25.02 32.29
N LYS A 576 30.63 -25.04 33.47
CA LYS A 576 31.98 -24.51 33.80
C LYS A 576 33.03 -24.69 32.69
N GLU A 577 33.81 -23.63 32.45
CA GLU A 577 34.96 -23.61 31.52
C GLU A 577 35.90 -24.79 31.77
N ALA A 578 35.99 -25.69 30.79
CA ALA A 578 37.01 -26.73 30.75
C ALA A 578 38.36 -26.09 30.38
N LYS A 579 39.41 -26.42 31.16
CA LYS A 579 40.79 -25.96 30.95
C LYS A 579 41.23 -26.17 29.50
N LYS A 580 41.56 -25.07 28.80
CA LYS A 580 42.16 -25.10 27.45
C LYS A 580 43.43 -25.96 27.45
N GLY A 581 43.39 -27.10 26.76
CA GLY A 581 44.60 -27.84 26.39
C GLY A 581 45.49 -26.95 25.51
N LYS A 582 46.81 -27.08 25.65
CA LYS A 582 47.78 -26.33 24.81
C LYS A 582 47.50 -26.63 23.33
N GLN A 583 47.03 -25.63 22.58
CA GLN A 583 46.93 -25.70 21.11
C GLN A 583 48.33 -25.92 20.53
N GLN A 584 48.49 -26.99 19.75
CA GLN A 584 49.74 -27.29 19.07
C GLN A 584 49.81 -26.44 17.79
N VAL A 585 50.71 -25.46 17.78
CA VAL A 585 51.02 -24.67 16.58
C VAL A 585 51.76 -25.58 15.58
N LEU A 586 51.27 -25.65 14.34
CA LEU A 586 51.91 -26.41 13.27
C LEU A 586 52.82 -25.48 12.44
N GLY A 587 54.03 -25.94 12.11
CA GLY A 587 55.05 -25.16 11.37
C GLY A 587 56.11 -24.52 12.29
N PRO A 588 56.96 -23.60 11.77
CA PRO A 588 56.95 -23.05 10.41
C PRO A 588 57.46 -24.03 9.35
N PHE A 589 56.72 -24.13 8.24
CA PHE A 589 57.19 -24.80 7.04
C PHE A 589 57.77 -23.78 6.07
N LYS A 590 59.00 -24.01 5.64
CA LYS A 590 59.76 -23.10 4.78
C LYS A 590 59.64 -23.49 3.31
N PHE A 591 59.21 -22.56 2.48
CA PHE A 591 59.09 -22.70 1.02
C PHE A 591 59.94 -21.63 0.33
N THR A 592 60.80 -22.02 -0.61
CA THR A 592 61.57 -21.03 -1.39
C THR A 592 60.68 -20.39 -2.45
N HIS A 593 60.99 -19.13 -2.84
CA HIS A 593 60.26 -18.44 -3.90
C HIS A 593 60.21 -19.27 -5.20
N HIS A 594 61.36 -19.80 -5.64
CA HIS A 594 61.45 -20.67 -6.81
C HIS A 594 60.56 -21.93 -6.70
N GLN A 595 60.44 -22.53 -5.50
CA GLN A 595 59.60 -23.73 -5.34
C GLN A 595 58.11 -23.39 -5.55
N LEU A 596 57.65 -22.27 -4.97
CA LEU A 596 56.25 -21.85 -5.10
C LEU A 596 55.91 -21.37 -6.52
N GLU A 597 56.87 -20.75 -7.23
CA GLU A 597 56.74 -20.40 -8.64
C GLU A 597 56.64 -21.66 -9.52
N LYS A 598 57.51 -22.65 -9.29
CA LYS A 598 57.48 -23.94 -10.01
C LYS A 598 56.18 -24.72 -9.77
N ASP A 599 55.66 -24.69 -8.56
CA ASP A 599 54.41 -25.37 -8.20
C ASP A 599 53.15 -24.60 -8.66
N GLY A 600 53.33 -23.42 -9.27
CA GLY A 600 52.25 -22.55 -9.75
C GLY A 600 51.45 -21.91 -8.62
N VAL A 601 51.97 -21.91 -7.39
CA VAL A 601 51.37 -21.24 -6.24
C VAL A 601 51.57 -19.74 -6.38
N ILE A 602 52.75 -19.30 -6.83
CA ILE A 602 52.98 -17.92 -7.28
C ILE A 602 52.51 -17.80 -8.73
N ALA A 603 51.47 -17.00 -8.96
CA ALA A 603 50.97 -16.72 -10.30
C ALA A 603 51.72 -15.55 -10.94
N GLU A 604 51.97 -14.49 -10.16
CA GLU A 604 52.70 -13.31 -10.61
C GLU A 604 53.64 -12.82 -9.49
N SER A 605 54.81 -12.29 -9.85
CA SER A 605 55.76 -11.76 -8.88
C SER A 605 56.41 -10.47 -9.37
N ASN A 606 56.22 -9.40 -8.61
CA ASN A 606 56.84 -8.09 -8.83
C ASN A 606 58.27 -8.01 -8.28
N VAL A 607 58.83 -9.15 -7.83
CA VAL A 607 60.19 -9.23 -7.30
C VAL A 607 61.21 -9.36 -8.45
N PRO A 608 62.26 -8.52 -8.50
CA PRO A 608 63.36 -8.63 -9.47
C PRO A 608 64.04 -10.01 -9.45
N GLU A 609 64.31 -10.60 -10.61
CA GLU A 609 64.85 -11.97 -10.76
C GLU A 609 66.14 -12.22 -9.97
N ASN A 610 67.04 -11.22 -9.94
CA ASN A 610 68.29 -11.27 -9.19
C ASN A 610 68.13 -11.36 -7.66
N ARG A 611 66.93 -11.08 -7.14
CA ARG A 611 66.62 -11.13 -5.70
C ARG A 611 65.77 -12.35 -5.30
N ARG A 612 65.10 -13.01 -6.26
CA ARG A 612 64.21 -14.16 -6.00
C ARG A 612 64.91 -15.33 -5.32
N SER A 613 66.17 -15.60 -5.67
CA SER A 613 66.99 -16.68 -5.10
C SER A 613 67.24 -16.54 -3.59
N ASN A 614 67.10 -15.33 -3.04
CA ASN A 614 67.29 -15.03 -1.63
C ASN A 614 65.96 -14.92 -0.85
N ILE A 615 64.81 -15.19 -1.47
CA ILE A 615 63.49 -15.08 -0.83
C ILE A 615 62.93 -16.45 -0.46
N PHE A 616 62.32 -16.53 0.72
CA PHE A 616 61.55 -17.69 1.17
C PHE A 616 60.35 -17.28 2.01
N PHE A 617 59.34 -18.13 2.04
CA PHE A 617 58.11 -17.97 2.81
C PHE A 617 58.09 -18.99 3.94
N ASN A 618 57.79 -18.54 5.16
CA ASN A 618 57.49 -19.40 6.29
C ASN A 618 55.98 -19.40 6.51
N ILE A 619 55.36 -20.57 6.49
CA ILE A 619 53.93 -20.72 6.77
C ILE A 619 53.75 -21.44 8.10
N THR A 620 53.00 -20.84 9.01
CA THR A 620 52.60 -21.44 10.29
C THR A 620 51.09 -21.52 10.39
N SER A 621 50.57 -22.49 11.13
CA SER A 621 49.15 -22.57 11.49
C SER A 621 49.02 -22.53 13.01
N PRO A 622 48.69 -21.36 13.59
CA PRO A 622 48.51 -21.22 15.03
C PRO A 622 47.28 -21.99 15.54
N ILE A 623 46.21 -22.02 14.74
CA ILE A 623 44.95 -22.69 15.02
C ILE A 623 44.50 -23.38 13.72
N PRO A 624 43.93 -24.60 13.77
CA PRO A 624 43.40 -25.26 12.58
C PRO A 624 42.47 -24.35 11.76
N GLY A 625 42.81 -24.14 10.50
CA GLY A 625 42.07 -23.26 9.59
C GLY A 625 42.51 -21.79 9.58
N THR A 626 43.50 -21.40 10.39
CA THR A 626 44.21 -20.11 10.25
C THR A 626 45.68 -20.34 9.90
N PHE A 627 46.21 -19.52 9.01
CA PHE A 627 47.57 -19.60 8.51
C PHE A 627 48.22 -18.21 8.55
N ILE A 628 49.46 -18.15 9.01
CA ILE A 628 50.29 -16.95 8.94
C ILE A 628 51.36 -17.23 7.89
N ILE A 629 51.40 -16.39 6.85
CA ILE A 629 52.39 -16.45 5.78
C ILE A 629 53.38 -15.30 5.98
N ALA A 630 54.61 -15.63 6.32
CA ALA A 630 55.70 -14.68 6.56
C ALA A 630 56.73 -14.73 5.42
N LEU A 631 56.93 -13.63 4.71
CA LEU A 631 57.94 -13.46 3.66
C LEU A 631 59.28 -13.05 4.27
N HIS A 632 60.37 -13.77 3.97
CA HIS A 632 61.71 -13.48 4.46
C HIS A 632 62.73 -13.32 3.33
N TYR A 633 63.76 -12.50 3.58
CA TYR A 633 64.93 -12.36 2.73
C TYR A 633 66.19 -12.85 3.45
N LYS A 634 67.00 -13.65 2.77
CA LYS A 634 68.22 -14.27 3.32
C LYS A 634 69.18 -13.18 3.82
N GLY A 635 69.48 -13.20 5.12
CA GLY A 635 70.35 -12.21 5.79
C GLY A 635 69.62 -11.14 6.60
N ARG A 636 68.27 -11.16 6.67
CA ARG A 636 67.49 -10.37 7.63
C ARG A 636 66.81 -11.28 8.65
N ASP A 637 66.84 -10.88 9.92
CA ASP A 637 66.21 -11.63 11.02
C ASP A 637 64.68 -11.44 11.11
N LYS A 638 64.14 -10.34 10.58
CA LYS A 638 62.70 -10.05 10.58
C LYS A 638 62.05 -10.37 9.23
N ALA A 639 60.79 -10.82 9.28
CA ALA A 639 59.96 -10.95 8.08
C ALA A 639 59.78 -9.57 7.41
N ILE A 640 59.74 -9.56 6.08
CA ILE A 640 59.45 -8.38 5.28
C ILE A 640 57.95 -8.08 5.31
N LEU A 641 57.13 -9.13 5.26
CA LEU A 641 55.69 -9.06 5.25
C LEU A 641 55.14 -10.27 6.01
N GLU A 642 54.11 -10.06 6.81
CA GLU A 642 53.32 -11.12 7.44
C GLU A 642 51.86 -10.90 7.07
N MET A 643 51.18 -11.98 6.68
CA MET A 643 49.76 -11.94 6.33
C MET A 643 49.01 -13.07 7.04
N ASP A 644 47.93 -12.70 7.71
CA ASP A 644 46.99 -13.64 8.32
C ASP A 644 45.95 -14.07 7.28
N LEU A 645 45.77 -15.38 7.15
CA LEU A 645 44.88 -15.99 6.18
C LEU A 645 43.96 -16.99 6.87
N LYS A 646 42.65 -16.85 6.67
CA LYS A 646 41.66 -17.85 7.12
C LYS A 646 41.28 -18.76 5.97
N LEU A 647 41.05 -20.03 6.29
CA LEU A 647 40.60 -21.02 5.32
C LEU A 647 39.25 -20.65 4.69
N ASP A 648 38.36 -20.04 5.47
CA ASP A 648 37.04 -19.60 5.00
C ASP A 648 37.16 -18.55 3.89
N ASP A 649 37.98 -17.52 4.12
CA ASP A 649 38.20 -16.44 3.16
C ASP A 649 38.78 -16.98 1.83
N LEU A 650 39.61 -18.03 1.88
CA LEU A 650 40.09 -18.70 0.67
C LEU A 650 38.99 -19.49 -0.06
N LEU A 651 38.11 -20.17 0.69
CA LEU A 651 37.02 -20.95 0.11
C LEU A 651 35.93 -20.04 -0.49
N GLU A 652 35.64 -18.92 0.15
CA GLU A 652 34.74 -17.88 -0.38
C GLU A 652 35.30 -17.29 -1.67
N LYS A 653 36.59 -16.91 -1.69
CA LYS A 653 37.27 -16.47 -2.92
C LYS A 653 37.26 -17.52 -4.02
N GLN A 654 37.37 -18.81 -3.68
CA GLN A 654 37.24 -19.90 -4.64
C GLN A 654 35.81 -19.98 -5.22
N GLN A 655 34.78 -19.81 -4.38
CA GLN A 655 33.37 -19.82 -4.79
C GLN A 655 33.03 -18.62 -5.70
N ASP A 656 33.54 -17.44 -5.37
CA ASP A 656 33.35 -16.20 -6.14
C ASP A 656 34.24 -16.13 -7.40
N GLN A 657 34.95 -17.22 -7.73
CA GLN A 657 35.88 -17.34 -8.86
C GLN A 657 37.03 -16.33 -8.87
N VAL A 658 37.43 -15.82 -7.71
CA VAL A 658 38.61 -14.97 -7.57
C VAL A 658 39.86 -15.85 -7.67
N GLN A 659 40.65 -15.65 -8.73
CA GLN A 659 41.79 -16.54 -9.04
C GLN A 659 43.09 -16.16 -8.33
N LEU A 660 43.25 -14.87 -7.96
CA LEU A 660 44.49 -14.31 -7.44
C LEU A 660 44.30 -13.73 -6.04
N LEU A 661 45.26 -14.00 -5.16
CA LEU A 661 45.40 -13.42 -3.84
C LEU A 661 46.64 -12.53 -3.83
N ASP A 662 46.47 -11.23 -3.62
CA ASP A 662 47.56 -10.26 -3.61
C ASP A 662 48.26 -10.22 -2.23
N LEU A 663 49.60 -10.36 -2.23
CA LEU A 663 50.49 -10.20 -1.07
C LEU A 663 51.50 -9.06 -1.32
N GLU A 664 51.08 -7.99 -2.00
CA GLU A 664 51.82 -6.78 -2.41
C GLU A 664 52.96 -7.03 -3.42
N TYR A 665 53.89 -7.92 -3.09
CA TYR A 665 55.06 -8.23 -3.92
C TYR A 665 54.85 -9.47 -4.80
N VAL A 666 53.88 -10.31 -4.43
CA VAL A 666 53.62 -11.61 -5.05
C VAL A 666 52.13 -11.89 -5.04
N HIS A 667 51.59 -12.36 -6.15
CA HIS A 667 50.21 -12.83 -6.26
C HIS A 667 50.18 -14.35 -6.21
N PHE A 668 49.43 -14.91 -5.26
CA PHE A 668 49.21 -16.34 -5.18
C PHE A 668 47.96 -16.78 -5.94
N ASN A 669 48.02 -17.94 -6.59
CA ASN A 669 46.82 -18.57 -7.14
C ASN A 669 45.99 -19.20 -6.01
N VAL A 670 44.75 -18.76 -5.84
CA VAL A 670 43.85 -19.15 -4.72
C VAL A 670 43.67 -20.68 -4.66
N ASN A 671 43.46 -21.34 -5.80
CA ASN A 671 43.27 -22.79 -5.84
C ASN A 671 44.54 -23.57 -5.48
N LYS A 672 45.71 -23.07 -5.91
CA LYS A 672 47.00 -23.73 -5.68
C LYS A 672 47.52 -23.51 -4.27
N ILE A 673 47.35 -22.32 -3.69
CA ILE A 673 47.71 -22.07 -2.29
C ILE A 673 46.81 -22.86 -1.35
N LEU A 674 45.50 -22.95 -1.63
CA LEU A 674 44.57 -23.79 -0.87
C LEU A 674 45.03 -25.26 -0.88
N ALA A 675 45.36 -25.81 -2.06
CA ALA A 675 45.87 -27.17 -2.19
C ALA A 675 47.21 -27.38 -1.44
N LEU A 676 48.12 -26.40 -1.46
CA LEU A 676 49.38 -26.45 -0.71
C LEU A 676 49.14 -26.49 0.80
N LEU A 677 48.26 -25.63 1.31
CA LEU A 677 47.93 -25.57 2.74
C LEU A 677 47.24 -26.85 3.22
N THR A 678 46.27 -27.35 2.45
CA THR A 678 45.62 -28.64 2.74
C THR A 678 46.64 -29.78 2.75
N LYS A 679 47.53 -29.86 1.75
CA LYS A 679 48.55 -30.92 1.69
C LYS A 679 49.54 -30.84 2.87
N THR A 680 49.93 -29.64 3.28
CA THR A 680 50.99 -29.42 4.27
C THR A 680 50.47 -29.57 5.70
N PHE A 681 49.23 -29.13 5.98
CA PHE A 681 48.70 -29.02 7.35
C PHE A 681 47.52 -29.95 7.67
N ILE A 682 46.86 -30.57 6.67
CA ILE A 682 45.68 -31.44 6.91
C ILE A 682 46.03 -32.94 6.88
N LYS A 683 47.22 -33.34 6.38
CA LYS A 683 47.65 -34.75 6.24
C LYS A 683 48.69 -35.26 7.25
N ARG A 684 48.91 -34.59 8.38
CA ARG A 684 49.82 -35.06 9.43
C ARG A 684 49.23 -34.94 10.81
#